data_AF-A0A9P1CN25-F1
#
_entry.id   AF-A0A9P1CN25-F1
#
_cell.length_a   1.000
_cell.length_b   1.000
_cell.length_c   1.000
_cell.angle_alpha   90.00
_cell.angle_beta   90.00
_cell.angle_gamma   90.00
#
_symmetry.space_group_name_H-M   'P 1'
#
loop_
_entity.id
_entity.type
_entity.pdbx_description
1 polymer ?
#
loop_
_entity_poly.entity_id
_entity_poly.type
_entity_poly.pdbx_seq_one_letter_code
_entity_poly.pdbx_strand_id
1 'polypeptide(L)'
;MLIHGWTSGPLLLEFVSSFAEPLQRKAMTLEAQGQGLEGWKEELCAETGAQPGPLAILLRTCRILGYVSMDPQGTYSAVKGLELEEVQTMLRPSQGMGMAGAIGSIYSEAIPPFAVPSAEAEKCLVVWAEHRPTWMHSRSKVLPILLDGIVLAPLLTSITYFARWGEEGLDYGKDKAMEKFDFSKVDSASRTALGEIFEELGVGAMSPKGIVSVSARGSLALQRCYSFYVPTSYSPMLAEFKKILFKEPGWGFVDMEDDETEIHVERTLNVVGSGAQHSTLFKDLMRHIDVIFSGEDFANQPRYVVDTGSGDGHLLMQIYQHIKEHTPRGQHFEEHPVVMVGVDFNEESRVATAVNLTKSKITHMVLFGDIGKPKQIMAALKKKGVDLNKTLHVRSFLDHDRPYIAPTQQLGSVAAEFARSAMRDCVHLDKPGRRLSSEESFNSLVEHFGRWAEALEGSFGLCLLEVMLLDVPTTERFINDCVSFHFDIVQCLSRQYMTSPVAFAMGAAMAGLMPANVKAVQTYPEQGKYCRVINQHLVRRKYSVRFAELSDLESLLALEQLAWAENLRATSEVLKTRLETSPTTNLVCVMDGKVVAVLYMQRIAALSDVENETFMEISKMHQPEGRILQLIAIATHPEVSKMGIGYELRSFALHLGRLDPSVDFVVGVTRCQDFASAKPKRSMQQYVDDHKAGRIADPILDFHTSYGAEVLRLVPSFRPEDVDNEGVGVLIKYNVKALTRQLDVEVPKAKVEVPSIEVVAQILEELDYKLDRNDLHKGFFDYGLDSLELIRVRNRLSSSFRLDLPATLLLDFPTVKDLADQLDRDRGLGDPMESLSAESDSEAEQELSGWEGVTPSQLLELQEKFKSVYKQSVYQKQFSELARKCYPVPWRYILAIEEILVQVEGPVLLEFGLIDALDWQTVQIGRSHMTATQIKYWKDFPEVKQTMDEILHITKQDQYWR
;
A
#
# COMPACT_ATOMS: atom_id res chain seq x y z
N MET A 1 12.54 7.67 -19.44
CA MET A 1 12.99 7.12 -20.74
C MET A 1 14.32 6.38 -20.68
N LEU A 2 15.44 6.93 -20.20
CA LEU A 2 16.71 6.17 -20.14
C LEU A 2 16.57 4.82 -19.43
N ILE A 3 15.92 4.80 -18.27
CA ILE A 3 15.69 3.54 -17.53
C ILE A 3 14.76 2.56 -18.27
N HIS A 4 13.82 3.05 -19.08
CA HIS A 4 13.01 2.18 -19.95
C HIS A 4 13.90 1.39 -20.90
N GLY A 5 14.95 2.03 -21.42
CA GLY A 5 15.96 1.40 -22.26
C GLY A 5 16.68 0.27 -21.54
N TRP A 6 17.23 0.57 -20.36
CA TRP A 6 17.92 -0.41 -19.51
C TRP A 6 17.09 -1.66 -19.18
N THR A 7 15.83 -1.51 -18.77
CA THR A 7 15.04 -2.69 -18.41
C THR A 7 14.50 -3.46 -19.60
N SER A 8 14.29 -2.80 -20.75
CA SER A 8 13.75 -3.46 -21.95
C SER A 8 14.82 -4.01 -22.89
N GLY A 9 16.09 -3.59 -22.78
CA GLY A 9 17.18 -3.99 -23.67
C GLY A 9 17.27 -5.49 -23.92
N PRO A 10 17.41 -6.35 -22.89
CA PRO A 10 17.51 -7.80 -23.08
C PRO A 10 16.25 -8.40 -23.71
N LEU A 11 15.08 -7.86 -23.37
CA LEU A 11 13.79 -8.30 -23.93
C LEU A 11 13.70 -7.96 -25.42
N LEU A 12 14.16 -6.78 -25.83
CA LEU A 12 14.16 -6.34 -27.22
C LEU A 12 15.15 -7.12 -28.08
N LEU A 13 16.32 -7.46 -27.54
CA LEU A 13 17.29 -8.32 -28.21
C LEU A 13 16.67 -9.68 -28.53
N GLU A 14 16.03 -10.32 -27.55
CA GLU A 14 15.38 -11.63 -27.77
C GLU A 14 14.12 -11.52 -28.63
N PHE A 15 13.33 -10.43 -28.51
CA PHE A 15 12.18 -10.16 -29.37
C PHE A 15 12.58 -10.14 -30.85
N VAL A 16 13.60 -9.35 -31.20
CA VAL A 16 14.06 -9.22 -32.58
C VAL A 16 14.71 -10.51 -33.09
N SER A 17 15.46 -11.22 -32.25
CA SER A 17 16.14 -12.46 -32.68
C SER A 17 15.18 -13.64 -32.89
N SER A 18 14.11 -13.73 -32.10
CA SER A 18 13.35 -14.98 -31.97
C SER A 18 11.83 -14.85 -32.17
N PHE A 19 11.21 -13.66 -32.07
CA PHE A 19 9.75 -13.54 -32.04
C PHE A 19 9.17 -12.61 -33.10
N ALA A 20 9.90 -11.57 -33.52
CA ALA A 20 9.39 -10.58 -34.47
C ALA A 20 9.02 -11.21 -35.83
N GLU A 21 9.87 -12.07 -36.41
CA GLU A 21 9.58 -12.74 -37.67
C GLU A 21 8.40 -13.74 -37.55
N PRO A 22 8.37 -14.68 -36.58
CA PRO A 22 7.21 -15.55 -36.35
C PRO A 22 5.87 -14.79 -36.30
N LEU A 23 5.79 -13.72 -35.51
CA LEU A 23 4.57 -12.93 -35.33
C LEU A 23 4.21 -12.07 -36.56
N GLN A 24 5.17 -11.78 -37.44
CA GLN A 24 4.91 -11.17 -38.76
C GLN A 24 4.34 -12.18 -39.76
N ARG A 25 4.68 -13.47 -39.63
CA ARG A 25 4.18 -14.54 -40.50
C ARG A 25 2.74 -14.91 -40.18
N LYS A 26 2.41 -15.07 -38.90
CA LYS A 26 1.08 -15.51 -38.46
C LYS A 26 0.77 -15.02 -37.04
N ALA A 27 -0.50 -14.76 -36.76
CA ALA A 27 -1.00 -14.60 -35.41
C ALA A 27 -0.87 -15.92 -34.62
N MET A 28 -0.40 -15.87 -33.37
CA MET A 28 -0.14 -17.05 -32.54
C MET A 28 -0.63 -16.88 -31.11
N THR A 29 -1.06 -17.99 -30.51
CA THR A 29 -1.47 -18.05 -29.10
C THR A 29 -0.28 -18.32 -28.16
N LEU A 30 -0.32 -17.75 -26.96
CA LEU A 30 0.64 -18.02 -25.88
C LEU A 30 0.22 -19.22 -25.01
N GLU A 31 -1.09 -19.36 -24.78
CA GLU A 31 -1.69 -20.39 -23.93
C GLU A 31 -2.77 -21.16 -24.68
N ALA A 32 -2.94 -22.43 -24.32
CA ALA A 32 -4.04 -23.25 -24.84
C ALA A 32 -5.39 -22.77 -24.25
N GLN A 33 -6.37 -22.45 -25.11
CA GLN A 33 -7.73 -22.14 -24.66
C GLN A 33 -8.60 -23.39 -24.62
N GLY A 34 -9.05 -23.77 -23.42
CA GLY A 34 -10.19 -24.67 -23.20
C GLY A 34 -9.87 -26.12 -22.79
N GLN A 35 -10.70 -26.67 -21.90
CA GLN A 35 -10.78 -28.10 -21.60
C GLN A 35 -11.49 -28.82 -22.76
N GLY A 36 -10.73 -29.29 -23.74
CA GLY A 36 -11.24 -30.09 -24.85
C GLY A 36 -10.12 -30.75 -25.61
N LEU A 37 -10.20 -32.07 -25.77
CA LEU A 37 -9.30 -32.82 -26.63
C LEU A 37 -9.43 -32.30 -28.06
N GLU A 38 -8.30 -31.84 -28.61
CA GLU A 38 -8.07 -31.32 -29.98
C GLU A 38 -8.43 -29.85 -30.21
N GLY A 39 -7.43 -28.94 -30.15
CA GLY A 39 -7.53 -27.74 -30.98
C GLY A 39 -6.61 -26.53 -30.82
N TRP A 40 -5.92 -26.26 -29.70
CA TRP A 40 -5.05 -25.06 -29.60
C TRP A 40 -3.83 -25.35 -28.72
N LYS A 41 -2.63 -25.32 -29.32
CA LYS A 41 -1.34 -25.48 -28.63
C LYS A 41 -0.80 -24.09 -28.26
N GLU A 42 0.14 -24.01 -27.33
CA GLU A 42 0.99 -22.82 -27.12
C GLU A 42 1.86 -22.57 -28.37
N GLU A 43 1.25 -22.07 -29.46
CA GLU A 43 1.85 -22.01 -30.80
C GLU A 43 3.19 -21.27 -30.77
N LEU A 44 3.24 -20.15 -30.06
CA LEU A 44 4.44 -19.32 -30.01
C LEU A 44 5.56 -19.99 -29.21
N CYS A 45 5.25 -20.65 -28.08
CA CYS A 45 6.21 -21.42 -27.29
C CYS A 45 6.73 -22.61 -28.10
N ALA A 46 5.85 -23.32 -28.81
CA ALA A 46 6.21 -24.46 -29.65
C ALA A 46 7.10 -24.07 -30.84
N GLU A 47 6.88 -22.89 -31.44
CA GLU A 47 7.67 -22.39 -32.56
C GLU A 47 9.06 -21.88 -32.15
N THR A 48 9.17 -21.28 -30.96
CA THR A 48 10.38 -20.57 -30.51
C THR A 48 11.19 -21.30 -29.45
N GLY A 49 10.60 -22.28 -28.75
CA GLY A 49 11.19 -22.97 -27.60
C GLY A 49 11.21 -22.15 -26.31
N ALA A 50 10.54 -21.01 -26.27
CA ALA A 50 10.46 -20.15 -25.09
C ALA A 50 9.47 -20.66 -24.04
N GLN A 51 9.67 -20.23 -22.79
CA GLN A 51 8.80 -20.55 -21.66
C GLN A 51 7.67 -19.52 -21.55
N PRO A 52 6.41 -19.95 -21.31
CA PRO A 52 5.23 -19.08 -21.41
C PRO A 52 5.24 -17.91 -20.41
N GLY A 53 5.77 -18.14 -19.21
CA GLY A 53 5.85 -17.12 -18.16
C GLY A 53 6.71 -15.90 -18.54
N PRO A 54 8.03 -16.07 -18.69
CA PRO A 54 8.91 -14.97 -19.14
C PRO A 54 8.51 -14.40 -20.50
N LEU A 55 7.97 -15.22 -21.41
CA LEU A 55 7.49 -14.75 -22.71
C LEU A 55 6.29 -13.79 -22.57
N ALA A 56 5.37 -14.01 -21.62
CA ALA A 56 4.29 -13.07 -21.37
C ALA A 56 4.79 -11.67 -20.97
N ILE A 57 5.89 -11.60 -20.21
CA ILE A 57 6.52 -10.33 -19.80
C ILE A 57 7.13 -9.61 -21.04
N LEU A 58 7.81 -10.37 -21.90
CA LEU A 58 8.35 -9.86 -23.17
C LEU A 58 7.22 -9.33 -24.07
N LEU A 59 6.16 -10.11 -24.26
CA LEU A 59 5.03 -9.73 -25.11
C LEU A 59 4.30 -8.49 -24.55
N ARG A 60 4.10 -8.39 -23.23
CA ARG A 60 3.56 -7.18 -22.59
C ARG A 60 4.44 -5.97 -22.89
N THR A 61 5.75 -6.10 -22.77
CA THR A 61 6.73 -5.03 -23.06
C THR A 61 6.63 -4.56 -24.51
N CYS A 62 6.61 -5.50 -25.46
CA CYS A 62 6.49 -5.20 -26.88
C CYS A 62 5.11 -4.62 -27.25
N ARG A 63 4.05 -4.97 -26.53
CA ARG A 63 2.73 -4.35 -26.69
C ARG A 63 2.72 -2.89 -26.27
N ILE A 64 3.35 -2.54 -25.14
CA ILE A 64 3.45 -1.15 -24.68
C ILE A 64 4.27 -0.30 -25.67
N LEU A 65 5.31 -0.87 -26.29
CA LEU A 65 6.10 -0.21 -27.34
C LEU A 65 5.42 -0.17 -28.71
N GLY A 66 4.22 -0.77 -28.86
CA GLY A 66 3.49 -0.80 -30.11
C GLY A 66 4.05 -1.73 -31.18
N TYR A 67 4.89 -2.71 -30.81
CA TYR A 67 5.49 -3.69 -31.73
C TYR A 67 4.60 -4.92 -31.94
N VAL A 68 3.76 -5.23 -30.95
CA VAL A 68 2.89 -6.40 -30.91
C VAL A 68 1.48 -5.94 -30.51
N SER A 69 0.45 -6.55 -31.09
CA SER A 69 -0.95 -6.41 -30.65
C SER A 69 -1.47 -7.73 -30.10
N MET A 70 -2.53 -7.66 -29.29
CA MET A 70 -3.24 -8.84 -28.79
C MET A 70 -4.74 -8.64 -28.99
N ASP A 71 -5.40 -9.60 -29.62
CA ASP A 71 -6.86 -9.59 -29.81
C ASP A 71 -7.61 -9.98 -28.51
N PRO A 72 -8.94 -9.84 -28.42
CA PRO A 72 -9.71 -10.26 -27.25
C PRO A 72 -9.56 -11.75 -26.89
N GLN A 73 -9.24 -12.60 -27.86
CA GLN A 73 -8.99 -14.02 -27.70
C GLN A 73 -7.56 -14.33 -27.20
N GLY A 74 -6.70 -13.33 -26.99
CA GLY A 74 -5.34 -13.55 -26.49
C GLY A 74 -4.36 -14.04 -27.57
N THR A 75 -4.67 -13.83 -28.85
CA THR A 75 -3.77 -14.11 -29.97
C THR A 75 -2.88 -12.90 -30.23
N TYR A 76 -1.57 -13.13 -30.38
CA TYR A 76 -0.58 -12.08 -30.60
C TYR A 76 -0.24 -11.94 -32.08
N SER A 77 0.00 -10.73 -32.55
CA SER A 77 0.45 -10.41 -33.91
C SER A 77 1.43 -9.26 -33.92
N ALA A 78 2.37 -9.24 -34.87
CA ALA A 78 3.25 -8.10 -35.05
C ALA A 78 2.48 -6.89 -35.62
N VAL A 79 2.74 -5.70 -35.08
CA VAL A 79 2.21 -4.44 -35.60
C VAL A 79 3.15 -3.94 -36.68
N LYS A 80 2.72 -4.04 -37.95
CA LYS A 80 3.52 -3.56 -39.09
C LYS A 80 3.59 -2.04 -39.07
N GLY A 81 4.81 -1.51 -39.09
CA GLY A 81 5.05 -0.06 -39.13
C GLY A 81 6.51 0.30 -38.92
N LEU A 82 6.78 1.60 -39.06
CA LEU A 82 8.12 2.18 -38.95
C LEU A 82 8.87 1.74 -37.68
N GLU A 83 8.20 1.78 -36.53
CA GLU A 83 8.82 1.49 -35.25
C GLU A 83 9.35 0.04 -35.16
N LEU A 84 8.57 -0.93 -35.66
CA LEU A 84 9.01 -2.34 -35.72
C LEU A 84 10.15 -2.54 -36.74
N GLU A 85 10.08 -1.89 -37.90
CA GLU A 85 11.13 -1.97 -38.93
C GLU A 85 12.47 -1.39 -38.43
N GLU A 86 12.43 -0.27 -37.72
CA GLU A 86 13.62 0.38 -37.16
C GLU A 86 14.29 -0.49 -36.09
N VAL A 87 13.52 -1.04 -35.13
CA VAL A 87 14.09 -1.90 -34.08
C VAL A 87 14.63 -3.20 -34.66
N GLN A 88 13.95 -3.82 -35.64
CA GLN A 88 14.44 -5.00 -36.33
C GLN A 88 15.73 -4.72 -37.10
N THR A 89 15.81 -3.56 -37.78
CA THR A 89 17.01 -3.17 -38.55
C THR A 89 18.20 -2.93 -37.62
N MET A 90 17.96 -2.23 -36.50
CA MET A 90 19.00 -1.86 -35.54
C MET A 90 19.51 -3.05 -34.73
N LEU A 91 18.61 -3.91 -34.25
CA LEU A 91 18.95 -5.01 -33.34
C LEU A 91 19.04 -6.37 -34.03
N ARG A 92 19.11 -6.39 -35.37
CA ARG A 92 19.29 -7.65 -36.10
C ARG A 92 20.61 -8.32 -35.69
N PRO A 93 20.60 -9.61 -35.35
CA PRO A 93 21.84 -10.35 -35.18
C PRO A 93 22.69 -10.32 -36.46
N SER A 94 23.98 -10.02 -36.34
CA SER A 94 24.93 -10.01 -37.46
C SER A 94 26.14 -10.89 -37.16
N GLN A 95 26.93 -11.24 -38.20
CA GLN A 95 28.21 -11.92 -37.98
C GLN A 95 29.24 -10.92 -37.44
N GLY A 96 29.69 -11.09 -36.19
CA GLY A 96 30.61 -10.20 -35.48
C GLY A 96 29.94 -9.37 -34.38
N MET A 97 30.66 -8.40 -33.80
CA MET A 97 30.13 -7.50 -32.76
C MET A 97 29.33 -6.35 -33.41
N GLY A 98 28.16 -6.68 -33.95
CA GLY A 98 27.18 -5.67 -34.40
C GLY A 98 26.49 -4.96 -33.23
N MET A 99 25.59 -4.03 -33.55
CA MET A 99 24.81 -3.24 -32.57
C MET A 99 24.18 -4.09 -31.45
N ALA A 100 23.52 -5.21 -31.81
CA ALA A 100 22.90 -6.12 -30.86
C ALA A 100 23.93 -6.75 -29.89
N GLY A 101 25.11 -7.13 -30.39
CA GLY A 101 26.19 -7.68 -29.58
C GLY A 101 26.83 -6.64 -28.67
N ALA A 102 27.04 -5.42 -29.18
CA ALA A 102 27.58 -4.32 -28.39
C ALA A 102 26.66 -3.95 -27.23
N ILE A 103 25.36 -3.85 -27.49
CA ILE A 103 24.34 -3.58 -26.45
C ILE A 103 24.23 -4.73 -25.47
N GLY A 104 24.19 -5.98 -25.95
CA GLY A 104 24.15 -7.17 -25.09
C GLY A 104 25.36 -7.24 -24.15
N SER A 105 26.53 -6.82 -24.62
CA SER A 105 27.76 -6.84 -23.82
C SER A 105 27.75 -5.91 -22.61
N ILE A 106 26.90 -4.87 -22.59
CA ILE A 106 26.76 -3.99 -21.41
C ILE A 106 26.20 -4.76 -20.21
N TYR A 107 25.23 -5.65 -20.41
CA TYR A 107 24.65 -6.41 -19.30
C TYR A 107 25.60 -7.47 -18.74
N SER A 108 26.54 -7.98 -19.55
CA SER A 108 27.52 -8.97 -19.11
C SER A 108 28.83 -8.37 -18.58
N GLU A 109 29.17 -7.14 -18.97
CA GLU A 109 30.50 -6.55 -18.69
C GLU A 109 30.44 -5.21 -17.94
N ALA A 110 29.27 -4.64 -17.67
CA ALA A 110 29.13 -3.34 -16.97
C ALA A 110 27.99 -3.34 -15.94
N ILE A 111 28.10 -4.24 -14.95
CA ILE A 111 27.11 -4.45 -13.88
C ILE A 111 27.28 -3.37 -12.79
N PRO A 112 26.30 -2.48 -12.57
CA PRO A 112 26.40 -1.41 -11.56
C PRO A 112 26.14 -1.93 -10.12
N PRO A 113 26.70 -1.26 -9.08
CA PRO A 113 27.54 -0.07 -9.16
C PRO A 113 29.03 -0.41 -9.39
N PHE A 114 29.70 0.35 -10.25
CA PHE A 114 31.15 0.25 -10.51
C PHE A 114 31.86 1.61 -10.37
N ALA A 115 33.14 1.60 -10.03
CA ALA A 115 33.91 2.85 -9.89
C ALA A 115 34.19 3.51 -11.26
N VAL A 116 34.54 4.80 -11.28
CA VAL A 116 35.00 5.48 -12.51
C VAL A 116 36.34 6.17 -12.19
N PRO A 117 37.45 5.80 -12.85
CA PRO A 117 37.59 4.83 -13.96
C PRO A 117 37.49 3.36 -13.53
N SER A 118 37.02 2.50 -14.44
CA SER A 118 36.99 1.03 -14.37
C SER A 118 36.82 0.45 -15.77
N ALA A 119 36.98 -0.88 -15.93
CA ALA A 119 36.77 -1.55 -17.21
C ALA A 119 35.29 -1.52 -17.64
N GLU A 120 34.40 -1.61 -16.67
CA GLU A 120 32.94 -1.48 -16.80
C GLU A 120 32.56 -0.09 -17.34
N ALA A 121 33.15 0.97 -16.77
CA ALA A 121 32.92 2.34 -17.22
C ALA A 121 33.47 2.57 -18.64
N GLU A 122 34.67 2.05 -18.94
CA GLU A 122 35.26 2.11 -20.27
C GLU A 122 34.36 1.40 -21.29
N LYS A 123 33.82 0.23 -20.95
CA LYS A 123 32.89 -0.51 -21.80
C LYS A 123 31.66 0.33 -22.18
N CYS A 124 31.01 0.97 -21.22
CA CYS A 124 29.89 1.87 -21.48
C CYS A 124 30.31 3.00 -22.44
N LEU A 125 31.41 3.68 -22.17
CA LEU A 125 31.83 4.85 -22.93
C LEU A 125 32.26 4.51 -24.37
N VAL A 126 32.94 3.38 -24.58
CA VAL A 126 33.32 2.88 -25.92
C VAL A 126 32.08 2.52 -26.73
N VAL A 127 31.17 1.72 -26.16
CA VAL A 127 29.93 1.31 -26.86
C VAL A 127 29.09 2.54 -27.23
N TRP A 128 28.96 3.50 -26.32
CA TRP A 128 28.26 4.75 -26.61
C TRP A 128 28.93 5.51 -27.76
N ALA A 129 30.23 5.77 -27.68
CA ALA A 129 30.94 6.57 -28.68
C ALA A 129 30.94 5.94 -30.08
N GLU A 130 31.15 4.62 -30.18
CA GLU A 130 31.25 3.93 -31.47
C GLU A 130 29.89 3.73 -32.16
N HIS A 131 28.84 3.45 -31.40
CA HIS A 131 27.55 3.03 -31.95
C HIS A 131 26.47 4.12 -31.95
N ARG A 132 26.58 5.12 -31.08
CA ARG A 132 25.60 6.20 -30.99
C ARG A 132 25.36 6.96 -32.26
N PRO A 133 26.39 7.33 -33.05
CA PRO A 133 26.15 8.00 -34.32
C PRO A 133 25.18 7.20 -35.19
N THR A 134 25.28 5.87 -35.24
CA THR A 134 24.35 5.02 -36.00
C THR A 134 22.93 5.07 -35.42
N TRP A 135 22.76 4.91 -34.10
CA TRP A 135 21.40 4.86 -33.55
C TRP A 135 20.68 6.20 -33.58
N MET A 136 21.40 7.32 -33.57
CA MET A 136 20.82 8.66 -33.72
C MET A 136 20.27 8.94 -35.13
N HIS A 137 20.63 8.14 -36.14
CA HIS A 137 20.03 8.20 -37.48
C HIS A 137 18.70 7.44 -37.58
N SER A 138 18.25 6.74 -36.53
CA SER A 138 16.97 6.05 -36.55
C SER A 138 15.82 7.02 -36.78
N ARG A 139 14.82 6.58 -37.55
CA ARG A 139 13.59 7.35 -37.77
C ARG A 139 12.61 7.23 -36.60
N SER A 140 12.83 6.28 -35.69
CA SER A 140 12.05 6.14 -34.46
C SER A 140 12.35 7.30 -33.52
N LYS A 141 11.31 7.84 -32.89
CA LYS A 141 11.48 8.88 -31.86
C LYS A 141 11.88 8.32 -30.50
N VAL A 142 11.66 7.03 -30.27
CA VAL A 142 11.81 6.40 -28.96
C VAL A 142 13.07 5.54 -28.91
N LEU A 143 13.36 4.80 -29.99
CA LEU A 143 14.46 3.83 -30.04
C LEU A 143 15.83 4.43 -29.68
N PRO A 144 16.27 5.60 -30.22
CA PRO A 144 17.58 6.16 -29.85
C PRO A 144 17.72 6.40 -28.34
N ILE A 145 16.63 6.84 -27.68
CA ILE A 145 16.62 7.13 -26.23
C ILE A 145 16.65 5.83 -25.42
N LEU A 146 15.99 4.76 -25.89
CA LEU A 146 16.08 3.45 -25.27
C LEU A 146 17.51 2.90 -25.36
N LEU A 147 18.17 3.06 -26.51
CA LEU A 147 19.54 2.57 -26.70
C LEU A 147 20.56 3.38 -25.90
N ASP A 148 20.42 4.71 -25.85
CA ASP A 148 21.16 5.56 -24.90
C ASP A 148 20.92 5.07 -23.47
N GLY A 149 19.68 4.71 -23.12
CA GLY A 149 19.29 4.19 -21.83
C GLY A 149 20.05 2.94 -21.38
N ILE A 150 20.30 2.00 -22.29
CA ILE A 150 21.04 0.76 -21.98
C ILE A 150 22.46 1.06 -21.51
N VAL A 151 23.08 2.10 -22.07
CA VAL A 151 24.47 2.45 -21.75
C VAL A 151 24.58 3.46 -20.62
N LEU A 152 23.73 4.49 -20.64
CA LEU A 152 23.82 5.61 -19.71
C LEU A 152 23.23 5.28 -18.34
N ALA A 153 22.23 4.40 -18.23
CA ALA A 153 21.64 4.05 -16.94
C ALA A 153 22.64 3.41 -15.95
N PRO A 154 23.40 2.36 -16.29
CA PRO A 154 24.39 1.78 -15.38
C PRO A 154 25.52 2.77 -15.07
N LEU A 155 25.99 3.54 -16.07
CA LEU A 155 27.02 4.57 -15.89
C LEU A 155 26.58 5.67 -14.90
N LEU A 156 25.40 6.24 -15.07
CA LEU A 156 24.86 7.28 -14.20
C LEU A 156 24.52 6.75 -12.79
N THR A 157 24.04 5.51 -12.69
CA THR A 157 23.85 4.83 -11.40
C THR A 157 25.18 4.78 -10.66
N SER A 158 26.22 4.24 -11.28
CA SER A 158 27.56 4.12 -10.73
C SER A 158 28.17 5.47 -10.29
N ILE A 159 28.11 6.49 -11.15
CA ILE A 159 28.65 7.83 -10.85
C ILE A 159 27.94 8.45 -9.64
N THR A 160 26.60 8.36 -9.59
CA THR A 160 25.83 8.96 -8.51
C THR A 160 25.91 8.16 -7.22
N TYR A 161 26.05 6.83 -7.31
CA TYR A 161 26.18 5.95 -6.16
C TYR A 161 27.46 6.27 -5.39
N PHE A 162 28.61 6.24 -6.08
CA PHE A 162 29.91 6.54 -5.45
C PHE A 162 30.12 8.02 -5.09
N ALA A 163 29.19 8.90 -5.47
CA ALA A 163 29.20 10.28 -4.97
C ALA A 163 28.85 10.35 -3.46
N ARG A 164 28.08 9.38 -2.95
CA ARG A 164 27.56 9.38 -1.58
C ARG A 164 27.89 8.12 -0.79
N TRP A 165 27.79 6.95 -1.41
CA TRP A 165 27.95 5.65 -0.76
C TRP A 165 29.30 5.00 -1.05
N GLY A 166 29.75 4.16 -0.12
CA GLY A 166 30.88 3.25 -0.30
C GLY A 166 30.52 1.95 -1.02
N GLU A 167 31.53 1.11 -1.24
CA GLU A 167 31.35 -0.25 -1.77
C GLU A 167 30.37 -1.06 -0.90
N GLU A 168 30.45 -0.92 0.42
CA GLU A 168 29.55 -1.58 1.39
C GLU A 168 28.17 -0.91 1.54
N GLY A 169 27.84 0.12 0.74
CA GLY A 169 26.57 0.86 0.86
C GLY A 169 26.50 1.80 2.07
N LEU A 170 27.62 2.01 2.77
CA LEU A 170 27.71 2.95 3.88
C LEU A 170 27.64 4.40 3.37
N ASP A 171 26.73 5.18 3.94
CA ASP A 171 26.62 6.61 3.67
C ASP A 171 27.78 7.36 4.36
N TYR A 172 28.65 8.00 3.57
CA TYR A 172 29.79 8.76 4.10
C TYR A 172 29.44 10.21 4.44
N GLY A 173 28.16 10.59 4.50
CA GLY A 173 27.70 11.87 5.03
C GLY A 173 28.20 13.07 4.23
N LYS A 174 28.50 12.89 2.94
CA LYS A 174 28.85 13.99 2.05
C LYS A 174 27.56 14.67 1.58
N ASP A 175 27.02 15.55 2.41
CA ASP A 175 26.03 16.57 2.02
C ASP A 175 26.58 17.58 0.99
N LYS A 176 27.82 17.39 0.50
CA LYS A 176 28.33 18.15 -0.63
C LYS A 176 27.51 17.73 -1.85
N ALA A 177 26.65 18.64 -2.28
CA ALA A 177 25.96 18.57 -3.55
C ALA A 177 26.91 18.04 -4.64
N MET A 178 26.35 17.30 -5.60
CA MET A 178 27.03 16.77 -6.78
C MET A 178 27.54 17.93 -7.65
N GLU A 179 28.46 18.74 -7.13
CA GLU A 179 28.93 20.03 -7.66
C GLU A 179 30.14 19.82 -8.56
N LYS A 180 30.92 18.76 -8.30
CA LYS A 180 32.17 18.50 -8.99
C LYS A 180 32.50 17.01 -9.04
N PHE A 181 32.88 16.55 -10.22
CA PHE A 181 33.45 15.22 -10.43
C PHE A 181 34.88 15.32 -10.98
N ASP A 182 35.76 14.41 -10.56
CA ASP A 182 37.14 14.32 -11.01
C ASP A 182 37.35 13.03 -11.80
N PHE A 183 37.43 13.17 -13.12
CA PHE A 183 37.70 12.10 -14.07
C PHE A 183 39.09 12.24 -14.69
N SER A 184 40.03 12.93 -14.03
CA SER A 184 41.40 13.13 -14.53
C SER A 184 42.18 11.83 -14.78
N LYS A 185 41.76 10.73 -14.12
CA LYS A 185 42.34 9.39 -14.27
C LYS A 185 41.71 8.55 -15.38
N VAL A 186 40.62 9.01 -16.00
CA VAL A 186 39.99 8.34 -17.15
C VAL A 186 40.85 8.58 -18.40
N ASP A 187 40.94 7.63 -19.32
CA ASP A 187 41.72 7.77 -20.55
C ASP A 187 41.16 8.89 -21.47
N SER A 188 41.90 9.26 -22.52
CA SER A 188 41.52 10.40 -23.35
C SER A 188 40.25 10.18 -24.19
N ALA A 189 40.01 8.96 -24.66
CA ALA A 189 38.85 8.65 -25.49
C ALA A 189 37.58 8.64 -24.62
N SER A 190 37.63 7.91 -23.51
CA SER A 190 36.54 7.84 -22.53
C SER A 190 36.21 9.21 -21.91
N ARG A 191 37.22 10.06 -21.63
CA ARG A 191 36.97 11.44 -21.17
C ARG A 191 36.24 12.29 -22.20
N THR A 192 36.51 12.09 -23.48
CA THR A 192 35.82 12.82 -24.56
C THR A 192 34.35 12.43 -24.58
N ALA A 193 34.07 11.13 -24.63
CA ALA A 193 32.70 10.60 -24.61
C ALA A 193 31.93 11.04 -23.35
N LEU A 194 32.54 10.95 -22.18
CA LEU A 194 31.93 11.38 -20.92
C LEU A 194 31.63 12.89 -20.91
N GLY A 195 32.46 13.69 -21.59
CA GLY A 195 32.26 15.13 -21.74
C GLY A 195 31.04 15.46 -22.59
N GLU A 196 30.93 14.79 -23.74
CA GLU A 196 29.78 14.89 -24.64
C GLU A 196 28.49 14.47 -23.92
N ILE A 197 28.50 13.34 -23.21
CA ILE A 197 27.34 12.87 -22.42
C ILE A 197 26.90 13.93 -21.41
N PHE A 198 27.85 14.50 -20.65
CA PHE A 198 27.52 15.47 -19.61
C PHE A 198 27.01 16.80 -20.16
N GLU A 199 27.54 17.22 -21.31
CA GLU A 199 27.05 18.39 -22.03
C GLU A 199 25.63 18.17 -22.57
N GLU A 200 25.38 17.04 -23.23
CA GLU A 200 24.06 16.69 -23.78
C GLU A 200 22.99 16.53 -22.70
N LEU A 201 23.33 15.91 -21.56
CA LEU A 201 22.42 15.78 -20.42
C LEU A 201 22.22 17.11 -19.68
N GLY A 202 22.95 18.16 -20.04
CA GLY A 202 22.89 19.46 -19.36
C GLY A 202 23.40 19.41 -17.92
N VAL A 203 24.30 18.46 -17.61
CA VAL A 203 24.89 18.30 -16.28
C VAL A 203 25.87 19.44 -16.01
N GLY A 204 26.79 19.69 -16.93
CA GLY A 204 27.81 20.73 -16.79
C GLY A 204 28.95 20.55 -17.79
N ALA A 205 29.91 21.47 -17.77
CA ALA A 205 31.05 21.44 -18.68
C ALA A 205 32.23 20.67 -18.06
N MET A 206 32.87 19.83 -18.89
CA MET A 206 34.12 19.17 -18.53
C MET A 206 35.32 19.96 -19.04
N SER A 207 36.27 20.22 -18.15
CA SER A 207 37.56 20.81 -18.52
C SER A 207 38.46 19.80 -19.23
N PRO A 208 39.48 20.25 -20.01
CA PRO A 208 40.46 19.37 -20.63
C PRO A 208 41.25 18.48 -19.65
N LYS A 209 41.25 18.83 -18.36
CA LYS A 209 41.88 18.04 -17.29
C LYS A 209 40.99 16.92 -16.72
N GLY A 210 39.78 16.73 -17.27
CA GLY A 210 38.83 15.72 -16.79
C GLY A 210 38.02 16.15 -15.56
N ILE A 211 38.01 17.45 -15.24
CA ILE A 211 37.23 17.97 -14.12
C ILE A 211 35.89 18.49 -14.63
N VAL A 212 34.79 17.99 -14.07
CA VAL A 212 33.42 18.45 -14.37
C VAL A 212 32.98 19.46 -13.33
N SER A 213 32.57 20.63 -13.78
CA SER A 213 31.85 21.60 -12.96
C SER A 213 30.35 21.45 -13.21
N VAL A 214 29.62 20.94 -12.21
CA VAL A 214 28.20 20.62 -12.36
C VAL A 214 27.37 21.88 -12.15
N SER A 215 26.43 22.13 -13.07
CA SER A 215 25.47 23.23 -12.95
C SER A 215 24.42 22.91 -11.89
N ALA A 216 23.73 23.93 -11.36
CA ALA A 216 22.62 23.70 -10.41
C ALA A 216 21.53 22.77 -11.00
N ARG A 217 21.20 22.94 -12.29
CA ARG A 217 20.25 22.07 -13.01
C ARG A 217 20.78 20.65 -13.15
N GLY A 218 22.08 20.51 -13.44
CA GLY A 218 22.76 19.22 -13.52
C GLY A 218 22.78 18.47 -12.19
N SER A 219 23.08 19.15 -11.08
CA SER A 219 23.05 18.56 -9.75
C SER A 219 21.65 18.02 -9.43
N LEU A 220 20.59 18.78 -9.75
CA LEU A 220 19.21 18.32 -9.57
C LEU A 220 18.88 17.11 -10.47
N ALA A 221 19.36 17.10 -11.71
CA ALA A 221 19.16 15.97 -12.62
C ALA A 221 19.84 14.70 -12.10
N LEU A 222 21.08 14.80 -11.61
CA LEU A 222 21.83 13.68 -11.05
C LEU A 222 21.24 13.18 -9.72
N GLN A 223 20.74 14.07 -8.86
CA GLN A 223 20.02 13.66 -7.65
C GLN A 223 18.77 12.81 -7.96
N ARG A 224 18.11 13.06 -9.10
CA ARG A 224 16.96 12.25 -9.52
C ARG A 224 17.36 10.86 -10.03
N CYS A 225 18.64 10.62 -10.34
CA CYS A 225 19.13 9.29 -10.71
C CYS A 225 19.08 8.28 -9.56
N TYR A 226 18.77 8.68 -8.31
CA TYR A 226 18.42 7.71 -7.27
C TYR A 226 17.23 6.82 -7.69
N SER A 227 16.34 7.34 -8.54
CA SER A 227 15.25 6.54 -9.13
C SER A 227 15.74 5.40 -10.05
N PHE A 228 17.01 5.40 -10.44
CA PHE A 228 17.59 4.38 -11.32
C PHE A 228 18.01 3.14 -10.54
N TYR A 229 18.26 3.27 -9.24
CA TYR A 229 18.97 2.27 -8.43
C TYR A 229 18.18 0.97 -8.31
N VAL A 230 16.86 1.06 -8.09
CA VAL A 230 16.01 -0.14 -8.03
C VAL A 230 16.03 -0.87 -9.39
N PRO A 231 15.72 -0.23 -10.54
CA PRO A 231 15.83 -0.89 -11.84
C PRO A 231 17.21 -1.44 -12.21
N THR A 232 18.29 -0.74 -11.86
CA THR A 232 19.66 -1.18 -12.17
C THR A 232 20.21 -2.23 -11.22
N SER A 233 19.66 -2.34 -10.00
CA SER A 233 19.98 -3.43 -9.06
C SER A 233 19.58 -4.80 -9.61
N TYR A 234 18.61 -4.88 -10.51
CA TYR A 234 18.21 -6.11 -11.18
C TYR A 234 19.11 -6.49 -12.39
N SER A 235 20.31 -5.92 -12.48
CA SER A 235 21.30 -6.24 -13.50
C SER A 235 21.60 -7.74 -13.64
N PRO A 236 21.76 -8.54 -12.56
CA PRO A 236 22.01 -9.98 -12.71
C PRO A 236 20.87 -10.71 -13.43
N MET A 237 19.63 -10.40 -13.06
CA MET A 237 18.43 -10.98 -13.69
C MET A 237 18.26 -10.55 -15.15
N LEU A 238 18.55 -9.29 -15.48
CA LEU A 238 18.50 -8.78 -16.84
C LEU A 238 19.58 -9.40 -17.74
N ALA A 239 20.78 -9.62 -17.20
CA ALA A 239 21.86 -10.31 -17.90
C ALA A 239 21.50 -11.76 -18.23
N GLU A 240 20.81 -12.44 -17.32
CA GLU A 240 20.36 -13.83 -17.48
C GLU A 240 18.99 -13.96 -18.18
N PHE A 241 18.40 -12.89 -18.70
CA PHE A 241 17.05 -12.93 -19.27
C PHE A 241 16.89 -13.98 -20.38
N LYS A 242 17.88 -14.16 -21.26
CA LYS A 242 17.84 -15.22 -22.29
C LYS A 242 17.76 -16.61 -21.66
N LYS A 243 18.51 -16.84 -20.59
CA LYS A 243 18.51 -18.11 -19.85
C LYS A 243 17.14 -18.33 -19.18
N ILE A 244 16.59 -17.29 -18.55
CA ILE A 244 15.24 -17.30 -17.95
C ILE A 244 14.18 -17.62 -19.01
N LEU A 245 14.28 -17.02 -20.20
CA LEU A 245 13.30 -17.17 -21.26
C LEU A 245 13.27 -18.58 -21.89
N PHE A 246 14.41 -19.23 -22.05
CA PHE A 246 14.51 -20.48 -22.83
C PHE A 246 14.87 -21.74 -22.03
N LYS A 247 15.55 -21.61 -20.88
CA LYS A 247 16.19 -22.76 -20.21
C LYS A 247 15.78 -22.91 -18.75
N GLU A 248 15.90 -21.85 -17.96
CA GLU A 248 15.73 -21.88 -16.51
C GLU A 248 14.80 -20.73 -16.07
N PRO A 249 13.48 -20.83 -16.31
CA PRO A 249 12.52 -19.77 -15.95
C PRO A 249 12.48 -19.49 -14.45
N GLY A 250 12.89 -20.46 -13.64
CA GLY A 250 13.04 -20.38 -12.18
C GLY A 250 14.39 -19.83 -11.69
N TRP A 251 15.32 -19.44 -12.58
CA TRP A 251 16.66 -18.97 -12.17
C TRP A 251 16.57 -17.87 -11.11
N GLY A 252 17.40 -17.99 -10.07
CA GLY A 252 17.46 -17.05 -8.94
C GLY A 252 16.50 -17.31 -7.77
N PHE A 253 15.58 -18.30 -7.85
CA PHE A 253 14.62 -18.54 -6.75
C PHE A 253 14.24 -20.01 -6.46
N VAL A 254 14.67 -20.99 -7.25
CA VAL A 254 14.32 -22.42 -7.01
C VAL A 254 15.15 -23.05 -5.87
N ASP A 255 16.41 -22.64 -5.70
CA ASP A 255 17.34 -23.25 -4.73
C ASP A 255 17.53 -22.44 -3.43
N MET A 256 16.71 -21.40 -3.22
CA MET A 256 16.84 -20.43 -2.12
C MET A 256 16.27 -20.91 -0.77
N GLU A 257 15.99 -22.21 -0.60
CA GLU A 257 15.44 -22.74 0.66
C GLU A 257 16.52 -22.91 1.75
N ASP A 258 17.80 -23.04 1.38
CA ASP A 258 18.94 -23.25 2.29
C ASP A 258 20.01 -22.14 2.26
N ASP A 259 20.01 -21.26 1.25
CA ASP A 259 21.00 -20.18 1.08
C ASP A 259 20.28 -18.81 1.07
N GLU A 260 20.51 -17.99 2.08
CA GLU A 260 19.83 -16.69 2.30
C GLU A 260 20.27 -15.59 1.29
N THR A 261 21.12 -15.93 0.30
CA THR A 261 21.79 -14.97 -0.58
C THR A 261 21.06 -14.81 -1.91
N GLU A 262 20.43 -13.66 -2.13
CA GLU A 262 19.70 -13.37 -3.37
C GLU A 262 20.65 -13.09 -4.55
N ILE A 263 20.67 -13.96 -5.56
CA ILE A 263 21.57 -13.83 -6.72
C ILE A 263 20.98 -13.04 -7.90
N HIS A 264 19.67 -12.76 -7.87
CA HIS A 264 18.96 -12.13 -8.98
C HIS A 264 18.97 -10.59 -8.89
N VAL A 265 19.46 -10.03 -7.79
CA VAL A 265 19.43 -8.59 -7.49
C VAL A 265 20.67 -8.19 -6.67
N GLU A 266 21.26 -7.05 -7.01
CA GLU A 266 22.26 -6.37 -6.19
C GLU A 266 21.59 -5.72 -4.97
N ARG A 267 21.42 -6.51 -3.90
CA ARG A 267 20.59 -6.16 -2.74
C ARG A 267 20.99 -4.83 -2.09
N THR A 268 22.28 -4.54 -1.96
CA THR A 268 22.77 -3.26 -1.40
C THR A 268 22.27 -2.06 -2.21
N LEU A 269 22.43 -2.10 -3.54
CA LEU A 269 21.95 -1.03 -4.42
C LEU A 269 20.42 -0.91 -4.38
N ASN A 270 19.71 -2.04 -4.31
CA ASN A 270 18.26 -2.09 -4.22
C ASN A 270 17.72 -1.44 -2.93
N VAL A 271 18.32 -1.76 -1.77
CA VAL A 271 17.94 -1.20 -0.46
C VAL A 271 18.18 0.30 -0.43
N VAL A 272 19.34 0.76 -0.90
CA VAL A 272 19.66 2.20 -0.98
C VAL A 272 18.66 2.93 -1.90
N GLY A 273 18.36 2.34 -3.07
CA GLY A 273 17.42 2.91 -4.02
C GLY A 273 15.99 3.00 -3.51
N SER A 274 15.47 1.92 -2.93
CA SER A 274 14.09 1.83 -2.42
C SER A 274 13.87 2.74 -1.20
N GLY A 275 14.82 2.78 -0.25
CA GLY A 275 14.74 3.67 0.91
C GLY A 275 14.64 5.15 0.54
N ALA A 276 15.42 5.59 -0.47
CA ALA A 276 15.34 6.96 -0.97
C ALA A 276 13.97 7.28 -1.61
N GLN A 277 13.35 6.32 -2.30
CA GLN A 277 12.04 6.50 -2.94
C GLN A 277 10.89 6.51 -1.93
N HIS A 278 10.89 5.57 -0.97
CA HIS A 278 9.79 5.40 -0.02
C HIS A 278 9.63 6.58 0.95
N SER A 279 10.74 7.19 1.38
CA SER A 279 10.75 8.30 2.34
C SER A 279 9.86 9.49 1.92
N THR A 280 9.69 9.72 0.61
CA THR A 280 8.84 10.81 0.09
C THR A 280 7.34 10.58 0.31
N LEU A 281 6.92 9.31 0.43
CA LEU A 281 5.51 8.91 0.55
C LEU A 281 5.12 8.64 2.01
N PHE A 282 6.08 8.42 2.90
CA PHE A 282 5.81 8.19 4.33
C PHE A 282 5.10 9.38 5.00
N LYS A 283 5.37 10.61 4.54
CA LYS A 283 4.65 11.80 5.01
C LYS A 283 3.13 11.67 4.87
N ASP A 284 2.67 10.99 3.83
CA ASP A 284 1.24 10.82 3.57
C ASP A 284 0.64 9.68 4.42
N LEU A 285 1.42 8.64 4.72
CA LEU A 285 1.03 7.63 5.71
C LEU A 285 0.77 8.26 7.09
N MET A 286 1.55 9.29 7.46
CA MET A 286 1.36 10.02 8.72
C MET A 286 -0.03 10.64 8.86
N ARG A 287 -0.74 10.96 7.78
CA ARG A 287 -2.11 11.49 7.87
C ARG A 287 -3.08 10.48 8.50
N HIS A 288 -2.87 9.18 8.27
CA HIS A 288 -3.63 8.14 8.95
C HIS A 288 -3.25 8.05 10.42
N ILE A 289 -1.96 8.24 10.73
CA ILE A 289 -1.47 8.30 12.12
C ILE A 289 -2.09 9.49 12.86
N ASP A 290 -2.17 10.66 12.24
CA ASP A 290 -2.82 11.86 12.81
C ASP A 290 -4.25 11.56 13.23
N VAL A 291 -5.03 10.93 12.34
CA VAL A 291 -6.43 10.58 12.64
C VAL A 291 -6.51 9.62 13.83
N ILE A 292 -5.68 8.57 13.84
CA ILE A 292 -5.70 7.52 14.88
C ILE A 292 -5.27 8.06 16.26
N PHE A 293 -4.35 9.03 16.29
CA PHE A 293 -3.82 9.63 17.51
C PHE A 293 -4.36 11.05 17.80
N SER A 294 -5.48 11.44 17.17
CA SER A 294 -6.04 12.81 17.25
C SER A 294 -6.75 13.15 18.58
N GLY A 295 -7.28 12.15 19.29
CA GLY A 295 -8.07 12.34 20.52
C GLY A 295 -7.22 12.44 21.80
N GLU A 296 -7.87 12.83 22.91
CA GLU A 296 -7.28 12.92 24.25
C GLU A 296 -7.52 11.64 25.11
N ASP A 297 -8.31 10.67 24.61
CA ASP A 297 -8.49 9.35 25.24
C ASP A 297 -7.30 8.43 24.93
N PHE A 298 -6.15 8.72 25.56
CA PHE A 298 -4.90 8.01 25.33
C PHE A 298 -4.96 6.53 25.69
N ALA A 299 -5.81 6.16 26.66
CA ALA A 299 -6.02 4.78 27.07
C ALA A 299 -6.62 3.93 25.94
N ASN A 300 -7.47 4.52 25.10
CA ASN A 300 -8.12 3.85 23.97
C ASN A 300 -7.45 4.09 22.61
N GLN A 301 -6.23 4.61 22.59
CA GLN A 301 -5.39 4.65 21.40
C GLN A 301 -4.52 3.39 21.27
N PRO A 302 -3.88 3.17 20.10
CA PRO A 302 -2.86 2.14 19.99
C PRO A 302 -1.73 2.35 21.01
N ARG A 303 -1.23 1.24 21.55
CA ARG A 303 0.00 1.18 22.36
C ARG A 303 1.16 0.62 21.56
N TYR A 304 0.89 -0.19 20.55
CA TYR A 304 1.89 -0.86 19.73
C TYR A 304 1.69 -0.49 18.26
N VAL A 305 2.76 -0.04 17.60
CA VAL A 305 2.78 0.12 16.14
C VAL A 305 3.61 -1.00 15.55
N VAL A 306 2.98 -1.88 14.78
CA VAL A 306 3.60 -3.12 14.27
C VAL A 306 3.86 -2.99 12.78
N ASP A 307 5.13 -2.82 12.41
CA ASP A 307 5.57 -2.74 11.01
C ASP A 307 6.00 -4.12 10.51
N THR A 308 5.27 -4.66 9.53
CA THR A 308 5.60 -5.94 8.89
C THR A 308 6.38 -5.69 7.62
N GLY A 309 7.57 -6.28 7.51
CA GLY A 309 8.62 -5.93 6.56
C GLY A 309 9.32 -4.64 6.95
N SER A 310 9.77 -4.56 8.21
CA SER A 310 10.31 -3.31 8.77
C SER A 310 11.62 -2.86 8.13
N GLY A 311 12.33 -3.72 7.40
CA GLY A 311 13.57 -3.35 6.71
C GLY A 311 14.61 -2.84 7.69
N ASP A 312 15.01 -1.57 7.57
CA ASP A 312 15.96 -0.90 8.48
C ASP A 312 15.28 -0.15 9.65
N GLY A 313 13.95 -0.22 9.78
CA GLY A 313 13.15 0.44 10.81
C GLY A 313 12.85 1.92 10.54
N HIS A 314 13.17 2.46 9.35
CA HIS A 314 13.00 3.88 9.07
C HIS A 314 11.54 4.36 9.19
N LEU A 315 10.57 3.56 8.73
CA LEU A 315 9.15 3.89 8.86
C LEU A 315 8.73 3.98 10.33
N LEU A 316 9.10 3.01 11.15
CA LEU A 316 8.85 3.02 12.60
C LEU A 316 9.45 4.24 13.29
N MET A 317 10.68 4.62 12.93
CA MET A 317 11.32 5.83 13.44
C MET A 317 10.50 7.08 13.11
N GLN A 318 10.06 7.22 11.87
CA GLN A 318 9.26 8.36 11.43
C GLN A 318 7.89 8.40 12.12
N ILE A 319 7.20 7.26 12.24
CA ILE A 319 5.91 7.20 12.96
C ILE A 319 6.10 7.60 14.42
N TYR A 320 7.12 7.06 15.11
CA TYR A 320 7.38 7.39 16.51
C TYR A 320 7.64 8.89 16.72
N GLN A 321 8.52 9.47 15.90
CA GLN A 321 8.81 10.90 15.94
C GLN A 321 7.57 11.73 15.63
N HIS A 322 6.79 11.33 14.62
CA HIS A 322 5.56 12.01 14.23
C HIS A 322 4.53 12.01 15.36
N ILE A 323 4.26 10.86 15.99
CA ILE A 323 3.35 10.77 17.15
C ILE A 323 3.85 11.69 18.27
N LYS A 324 5.14 11.61 18.59
CA LYS A 324 5.73 12.36 19.70
C LYS A 324 5.69 13.88 19.48
N GLU A 325 5.86 14.35 18.25
CA GLU A 325 6.03 15.77 17.94
C GLU A 325 4.74 16.45 17.44
N HIS A 326 3.83 15.70 16.80
CA HIS A 326 2.71 16.26 16.03
C HIS A 326 1.32 15.81 16.49
N THR A 327 1.22 14.91 17.47
CA THR A 327 -0.08 14.44 17.99
C THR A 327 -0.25 14.78 19.47
N PRO A 328 -1.50 14.91 19.98
CA PRO A 328 -1.76 15.12 21.41
C PRO A 328 -1.08 14.10 22.32
N ARG A 329 -0.93 12.85 21.84
CA ARG A 329 -0.25 11.76 22.56
C ARG A 329 1.20 12.09 22.94
N GLY A 330 1.88 12.93 22.17
CA GLY A 330 3.26 13.35 22.43
C GLY A 330 3.47 14.06 23.76
N GLN A 331 2.45 14.77 24.26
CA GLN A 331 2.51 15.48 25.55
C GLN A 331 2.40 14.54 26.75
N HIS A 332 1.86 13.34 26.54
CA HIS A 332 1.61 12.33 27.57
C HIS A 332 2.39 11.04 27.30
N PHE A 333 3.52 11.13 26.59
CA PHE A 333 4.27 9.97 26.12
C PHE A 333 4.92 9.16 27.27
N GLU A 334 5.15 9.78 28.43
CA GLU A 334 5.67 9.12 29.64
C GLU A 334 4.59 8.24 30.30
N GLU A 335 3.39 8.78 30.49
CA GLU A 335 2.23 8.08 31.08
C GLU A 335 1.66 7.03 30.11
N HIS A 336 1.69 7.33 28.81
CA HIS A 336 1.13 6.51 27.76
C HIS A 336 2.17 6.25 26.66
N PRO A 337 3.21 5.44 26.89
CA PRO A 337 4.23 5.18 25.89
C PRO A 337 3.68 4.41 24.69
N VAL A 338 4.27 4.66 23.52
CA VAL A 338 4.03 3.87 22.30
C VAL A 338 5.27 3.01 22.02
N VAL A 339 5.06 1.72 21.78
CA VAL A 339 6.12 0.74 21.48
C VAL A 339 6.13 0.45 19.99
N MET A 340 7.30 0.60 19.36
CA MET A 340 7.51 0.26 17.95
C MET A 340 7.87 -1.21 17.81
N VAL A 341 7.18 -1.95 16.95
CA VAL A 341 7.45 -3.39 16.75
C VAL A 341 7.86 -3.63 15.30
N GLY A 342 9.13 -3.93 15.09
CA GLY A 342 9.65 -4.35 13.79
C GLY A 342 9.48 -5.84 13.58
N VAL A 343 8.83 -6.22 12.48
CA VAL A 343 8.64 -7.62 12.10
C VAL A 343 9.25 -7.83 10.73
N ASP A 344 10.20 -8.75 10.62
CA ASP A 344 10.83 -9.07 9.32
C ASP A 344 11.25 -10.54 9.28
N PHE A 345 11.18 -11.16 8.11
CA PHE A 345 11.60 -12.55 7.91
C PHE A 345 13.11 -12.64 7.71
N ASN A 346 13.75 -11.60 7.17
CA ASN A 346 15.20 -11.52 6.97
C ASN A 346 15.93 -11.12 8.27
N GLU A 347 16.99 -11.86 8.62
CA GLU A 347 17.75 -11.59 9.86
C GLU A 347 18.50 -10.25 9.84
N GLU A 348 19.06 -9.87 8.70
CA GLU A 348 19.81 -8.61 8.57
C GLU A 348 18.90 -7.39 8.72
N SER A 349 17.70 -7.42 8.12
CA SER A 349 16.68 -6.38 8.31
C SER A 349 16.25 -6.25 9.77
N ARG A 350 15.89 -7.36 10.43
CA ARG A 350 15.54 -7.34 11.86
C ARG A 350 16.62 -6.67 12.70
N VAL A 351 17.87 -7.00 12.40
CA VAL A 351 18.96 -6.39 13.11
C VAL A 351 19.11 -4.90 12.78
N ALA A 352 19.13 -4.52 11.50
CA ALA A 352 19.23 -3.12 11.11
C ALA A 352 18.15 -2.28 11.81
N THR A 353 16.92 -2.78 11.84
CA THR A 353 15.80 -2.22 12.61
C THR A 353 16.14 -2.05 14.09
N ALA A 354 16.59 -3.11 14.78
CA ALA A 354 16.92 -3.05 16.20
C ALA A 354 18.05 -2.05 16.50
N VAL A 355 19.11 -2.03 15.69
CA VAL A 355 20.23 -1.09 15.83
C VAL A 355 19.75 0.36 15.67
N ASN A 356 18.96 0.64 14.63
CA ASN A 356 18.52 1.99 14.31
C ASN A 356 17.53 2.54 15.35
N LEU A 357 16.58 1.71 15.82
CA LEU A 357 15.65 2.09 16.88
C LEU A 357 16.36 2.29 18.23
N THR A 358 17.31 1.41 18.57
CA THR A 358 18.15 1.56 19.79
C THR A 358 18.97 2.84 19.76
N LYS A 359 19.69 3.10 18.65
CA LYS A 359 20.47 4.34 18.47
C LYS A 359 19.61 5.60 18.59
N SER A 360 18.36 5.50 18.16
CA SER A 360 17.37 6.59 18.21
C SER A 360 16.65 6.69 19.56
N LYS A 361 16.98 5.85 20.54
CA LYS A 361 16.36 5.79 21.88
C LYS A 361 14.84 5.59 21.81
N ILE A 362 14.39 4.76 20.89
CA ILE A 362 12.97 4.43 20.71
C ILE A 362 12.67 3.14 21.46
N THR A 363 11.59 3.11 22.24
CA THR A 363 11.10 1.87 22.88
C THR A 363 10.58 0.93 21.81
N HIS A 364 11.20 -0.25 21.68
CA HIS A 364 10.91 -1.13 20.55
C HIS A 364 11.08 -2.61 20.83
N MET A 365 10.49 -3.42 19.96
CA MET A 365 10.65 -4.87 19.91
C MET A 365 10.95 -5.28 18.46
N VAL A 366 11.73 -6.35 18.27
CA VAL A 366 11.93 -6.93 16.94
C VAL A 366 11.62 -8.41 16.95
N LEU A 367 10.85 -8.86 15.96
CA LEU A 367 10.33 -10.22 15.86
C LEU A 367 10.58 -10.79 14.46
N PHE A 368 10.78 -12.11 14.40
CA PHE A 368 10.64 -12.85 13.14
C PHE A 368 9.17 -12.88 12.72
N GLY A 369 8.90 -12.62 11.44
CA GLY A 369 7.57 -12.80 10.88
C GLY A 369 7.55 -12.67 9.36
N ASP A 370 6.63 -13.41 8.75
CA ASP A 370 6.40 -13.47 7.31
C ASP A 370 5.03 -12.85 7.02
N ILE A 371 4.96 -11.91 6.06
CA ILE A 371 3.69 -11.24 5.69
C ILE A 371 2.62 -12.25 5.25
N GLY A 372 3.02 -13.40 4.70
CA GLY A 372 2.14 -14.51 4.36
C GLY A 372 1.63 -15.29 5.58
N LYS A 373 2.12 -15.04 6.80
CA LYS A 373 1.76 -15.83 7.99
C LYS A 373 1.37 -14.92 9.16
N PRO A 374 0.37 -14.04 9.02
CA PRO A 374 0.04 -13.07 10.07
C PRO A 374 -0.39 -13.72 11.39
N LYS A 375 -1.02 -14.91 11.37
CA LYS A 375 -1.32 -15.67 12.60
C LYS A 375 -0.07 -15.99 13.43
N GLN A 376 1.07 -16.25 12.79
CA GLN A 376 2.33 -16.50 13.49
C GLN A 376 2.87 -15.21 14.12
N ILE A 377 2.75 -14.07 13.43
CA ILE A 377 3.08 -12.75 13.96
C ILE A 377 2.23 -12.46 15.22
N MET A 378 0.91 -12.64 15.13
CA MET A 378 0.01 -12.43 16.29
C MET A 378 0.33 -13.34 17.47
N ALA A 379 0.70 -14.60 17.22
CA ALA A 379 1.12 -15.53 18.27
C ALA A 379 2.44 -15.09 18.91
N ALA A 380 3.40 -14.60 18.12
CA ALA A 380 4.67 -14.06 18.63
C ALA A 380 4.48 -12.80 19.48
N LEU A 381 3.60 -11.89 19.04
CA LEU A 381 3.20 -10.70 19.81
C LEU A 381 2.57 -11.08 21.16
N LYS A 382 1.58 -11.98 21.15
CA LYS A 382 0.95 -12.49 22.38
C LYS A 382 1.95 -13.12 23.34
N LYS A 383 2.89 -13.92 22.81
CA LYS A 383 3.96 -14.54 23.63
C LYS A 383 4.85 -13.51 24.33
N LYS A 384 4.97 -12.31 23.77
CA LYS A 384 5.72 -11.19 24.35
C LYS A 384 4.84 -10.25 25.20
N GLY A 385 3.60 -10.63 25.51
CA GLY A 385 2.70 -9.85 26.37
C GLY A 385 1.99 -8.69 25.68
N VAL A 386 1.97 -8.65 24.34
CA VAL A 386 1.27 -7.60 23.58
C VAL A 386 -0.24 -7.85 23.58
N ASP A 387 -1.02 -6.84 24.00
CA ASP A 387 -2.46 -6.80 23.79
C ASP A 387 -2.76 -6.47 22.31
N LEU A 388 -3.32 -7.44 21.59
CA LEU A 388 -3.65 -7.30 20.17
C LEU A 388 -4.73 -6.25 19.91
N ASN A 389 -5.58 -5.95 20.89
CA ASN A 389 -6.59 -4.90 20.74
C ASN A 389 -5.97 -3.49 20.82
N LYS A 390 -4.69 -3.39 21.18
CA LYS A 390 -3.91 -2.15 21.26
C LYS A 390 -2.86 -2.05 20.16
N THR A 391 -2.95 -2.85 19.10
CA THR A 391 -2.04 -2.79 17.95
C THR A 391 -2.61 -1.97 16.82
N LEU A 392 -1.76 -1.11 16.24
CA LEU A 392 -1.93 -0.57 14.90
C LEU A 392 -0.91 -1.25 14.00
N HIS A 393 -1.36 -1.89 12.93
CA HIS A 393 -0.46 -2.50 11.96
C HIS A 393 -0.10 -1.49 10.87
N VAL A 394 1.16 -1.51 10.44
CA VAL A 394 1.64 -0.72 9.31
C VAL A 394 2.49 -1.61 8.40
N ARG A 395 2.59 -1.24 7.11
CA ARG A 395 3.61 -1.74 6.19
C ARG A 395 3.68 -0.88 4.94
N SER A 396 4.83 -0.87 4.27
CA SER A 396 5.00 -0.14 3.01
C SER A 396 5.59 -1.05 1.93
N PHE A 397 4.88 -1.16 0.80
CA PHE A 397 5.32 -1.83 -0.43
C PHE A 397 5.68 -3.30 -0.23
N LEU A 398 4.76 -4.12 0.31
CA LEU A 398 5.08 -5.49 0.72
C LEU A 398 4.03 -6.55 0.35
N ASP A 399 2.75 -6.20 0.19
CA ASP A 399 1.72 -7.17 -0.23
C ASP A 399 1.99 -7.72 -1.63
N HIS A 400 2.59 -6.90 -2.51
CA HIS A 400 3.03 -7.35 -3.84
C HIS A 400 4.26 -8.28 -3.76
N ASP A 401 5.17 -8.08 -2.81
CA ASP A 401 6.39 -8.89 -2.64
C ASP A 401 6.21 -10.06 -1.66
N ARG A 402 4.95 -10.41 -1.35
CA ARG A 402 4.64 -11.55 -0.48
C ARG A 402 5.07 -12.87 -1.13
N PRO A 403 5.48 -13.88 -0.35
CA PRO A 403 5.60 -15.24 -0.87
C PRO A 403 4.27 -15.70 -1.45
N TYR A 404 4.30 -16.21 -2.69
CA TYR A 404 3.12 -16.81 -3.29
C TYR A 404 2.65 -18.02 -2.50
N ILE A 405 1.36 -18.02 -2.18
CA ILE A 405 0.67 -19.17 -1.61
C ILE A 405 -0.46 -19.50 -2.56
N ALA A 406 -0.47 -20.75 -3.04
CA ALA A 406 -1.51 -21.24 -3.91
C ALA A 406 -2.88 -21.17 -3.19
N PRO A 407 -3.92 -20.66 -3.86
CA PRO A 407 -5.24 -20.60 -3.27
C PRO A 407 -5.77 -22.00 -2.97
N THR A 408 -6.48 -22.13 -1.85
CA THR A 408 -7.10 -23.36 -1.38
C THR A 408 -8.60 -23.41 -1.67
N GLN A 409 -9.23 -22.26 -1.84
CA GLN A 409 -10.65 -22.13 -2.14
C GLN A 409 -10.86 -21.87 -3.62
N GLN A 410 -12.04 -22.21 -4.14
CA GLN A 410 -12.42 -21.83 -5.51
C GLN A 410 -13.05 -20.45 -5.51
N LEU A 411 -12.62 -19.64 -6.48
CA LEU A 411 -13.20 -18.33 -6.74
C LEU A 411 -14.58 -18.50 -7.40
N GLY A 412 -15.54 -17.64 -7.04
CA GLY A 412 -16.85 -17.60 -7.71
C GLY A 412 -16.72 -17.28 -9.22
N SER A 413 -17.70 -17.70 -10.02
CA SER A 413 -17.68 -17.53 -11.48
C SER A 413 -17.50 -16.08 -11.91
N VAL A 414 -18.22 -15.16 -11.27
CA VAL A 414 -18.17 -13.73 -11.61
C VAL A 414 -16.86 -13.11 -11.14
N ALA A 415 -16.38 -13.49 -9.95
CA ALA A 415 -15.08 -13.04 -9.46
C ALA A 415 -13.93 -13.51 -10.37
N ALA A 416 -14.02 -14.74 -10.92
CA ALA A 416 -13.08 -15.25 -11.91
C ALA A 416 -13.14 -14.47 -13.24
N GLU A 417 -14.33 -14.09 -13.70
CA GLU A 417 -14.50 -13.23 -14.87
C GLU A 417 -13.90 -11.84 -14.66
N PHE A 418 -14.18 -11.24 -13.50
CA PHE A 418 -13.58 -9.98 -13.09
C PHE A 418 -12.06 -10.08 -13.09
N ALA A 419 -11.48 -11.12 -12.50
CA ALA A 419 -10.03 -11.33 -12.46
C ALA A 419 -9.42 -11.39 -13.88
N ARG A 420 -10.02 -12.14 -14.81
CA ARG A 420 -9.55 -12.21 -16.21
C ARG A 420 -9.55 -10.86 -16.92
N SER A 421 -10.49 -9.98 -16.59
CA SER A 421 -10.58 -8.64 -17.17
C SER A 421 -9.63 -7.66 -16.46
N ALA A 422 -9.79 -7.48 -15.15
CA ALA A 422 -9.09 -6.48 -14.35
C ALA A 422 -7.61 -6.78 -14.15
N MET A 423 -7.18 -8.04 -14.34
CA MET A 423 -5.79 -8.47 -14.21
C MET A 423 -5.25 -9.09 -15.51
N ARG A 424 -5.87 -8.80 -16.65
CA ARG A 424 -5.48 -9.34 -17.97
C ARG A 424 -4.00 -9.08 -18.31
N ASP A 425 -3.52 -7.88 -17.97
CA ASP A 425 -2.15 -7.44 -18.24
C ASP A 425 -1.20 -7.63 -17.04
N CYS A 426 -1.67 -8.24 -15.94
CA CYS A 426 -0.81 -8.65 -14.83
C CYS A 426 -0.11 -9.96 -15.22
N VAL A 427 1.22 -9.99 -15.16
CA VAL A 427 2.01 -11.18 -15.51
C VAL A 427 2.75 -11.64 -14.27
N HIS A 428 2.26 -12.70 -13.63
CA HIS A 428 2.84 -13.26 -12.42
C HIS A 428 3.42 -14.64 -12.66
N LEU A 429 4.51 -14.93 -11.97
CA LEU A 429 5.23 -16.20 -12.03
C LEU A 429 5.33 -16.82 -10.64
N ASP A 430 5.21 -18.14 -10.54
CA ASP A 430 5.63 -18.86 -9.33
C ASP A 430 7.15 -19.07 -9.28
N LYS A 431 7.65 -19.69 -8.20
CA LYS A 431 9.09 -19.95 -7.99
C LYS A 431 9.73 -20.70 -9.17
N PRO A 432 9.14 -21.77 -9.75
CA PRO A 432 9.65 -22.40 -10.97
C PRO A 432 9.59 -21.54 -12.25
N GLY A 433 8.86 -20.43 -12.23
CA GLY A 433 8.68 -19.56 -13.39
C GLY A 433 7.46 -19.91 -14.27
N ARG A 434 6.53 -20.73 -13.76
CA ARG A 434 5.24 -20.98 -14.41
C ARG A 434 4.38 -19.74 -14.31
N ARG A 435 3.70 -19.40 -15.40
CA ARG A 435 2.71 -18.32 -15.41
C ARG A 435 1.51 -18.68 -14.54
N LEU A 436 1.15 -17.77 -13.63
CA LEU A 436 -0.09 -17.86 -12.87
C LEU A 436 -1.23 -17.27 -13.69
N SER A 437 -2.40 -17.90 -13.64
CA SER A 437 -3.60 -17.31 -14.24
C SER A 437 -4.03 -16.07 -13.45
N SER A 438 -4.84 -15.20 -14.08
CA SER A 438 -5.40 -14.02 -13.41
C SER A 438 -6.29 -14.41 -12.23
N GLU A 439 -7.06 -15.49 -12.37
CA GLU A 439 -7.91 -16.04 -11.31
C GLU A 439 -7.09 -16.60 -10.15
N GLU A 440 -6.05 -17.39 -10.45
CA GLU A 440 -5.15 -17.97 -9.46
C GLU A 440 -4.47 -16.85 -8.64
N SER A 441 -3.98 -15.82 -9.34
CA SER A 441 -3.33 -14.65 -8.72
C SER A 441 -4.29 -13.84 -7.85
N PHE A 442 -5.49 -13.53 -8.37
CA PHE A 442 -6.50 -12.76 -7.64
C PHE A 442 -7.00 -13.51 -6.42
N ASN A 443 -7.24 -14.81 -6.53
CA ASN A 443 -7.70 -15.62 -5.42
C ASN A 443 -6.62 -15.76 -4.33
N SER A 444 -5.35 -15.90 -4.72
CA SER A 444 -4.22 -15.84 -3.78
C SER A 444 -4.18 -14.51 -3.01
N LEU A 445 -4.51 -13.39 -3.66
CA LEU A 445 -4.63 -12.08 -3.00
C LEU A 445 -5.82 -12.03 -2.03
N VAL A 446 -6.99 -12.53 -2.42
CA VAL A 446 -8.18 -12.60 -1.54
C VAL A 446 -7.87 -13.44 -0.30
N GLU A 447 -7.27 -14.63 -0.45
CA GLU A 447 -6.88 -15.47 0.69
C GLU A 447 -5.75 -14.85 1.52
N HIS A 448 -4.87 -14.04 0.92
CA HIS A 448 -3.90 -13.24 1.66
C HIS A 448 -4.57 -12.22 2.56
N PHE A 449 -5.48 -11.41 2.02
CA PHE A 449 -6.24 -10.48 2.83
C PHE A 449 -7.15 -11.17 3.84
N GLY A 450 -7.70 -12.35 3.54
CA GLY A 450 -8.49 -13.14 4.48
C GLY A 450 -7.69 -13.52 5.72
N ARG A 451 -6.44 -13.97 5.54
CA ARG A 451 -5.51 -14.25 6.66
C ARG A 451 -5.23 -13.01 7.50
N TRP A 452 -5.08 -11.84 6.86
CA TRP A 452 -4.88 -10.57 7.55
C TRP A 452 -6.14 -10.07 8.25
N ALA A 453 -7.31 -10.19 7.62
CA ALA A 453 -8.59 -9.82 8.23
C ALA A 453 -8.81 -10.60 9.53
N GLU A 454 -8.58 -11.91 9.54
CA GLU A 454 -8.61 -12.70 10.77
C GLU A 454 -7.60 -12.20 11.82
N ALA A 455 -6.38 -11.89 11.40
CA ALA A 455 -5.32 -11.46 12.31
C ALA A 455 -5.52 -10.05 12.89
N LEU A 456 -6.27 -9.19 12.19
CA LEU A 456 -6.59 -7.81 12.59
C LEU A 456 -7.86 -7.70 13.45
N GLU A 457 -8.38 -8.82 13.97
CA GLU A 457 -9.54 -8.78 14.85
C GLU A 457 -9.27 -7.95 16.11
N GLY A 458 -10.11 -6.95 16.37
CA GLY A 458 -10.02 -6.08 17.55
C GLY A 458 -8.89 -5.05 17.51
N SER A 459 -8.03 -5.07 16.49
CA SER A 459 -6.94 -4.09 16.33
C SER A 459 -7.44 -2.77 15.72
N PHE A 460 -6.56 -1.77 15.68
CA PHE A 460 -6.82 -0.50 15.00
C PHE A 460 -6.71 -0.59 13.47
N GLY A 461 -6.61 -1.79 12.91
CA GLY A 461 -6.49 -2.01 11.47
C GLY A 461 -5.05 -1.89 10.95
N LEU A 462 -4.95 -1.56 9.67
CA LEU A 462 -3.71 -1.62 8.88
C LEU A 462 -3.54 -0.35 8.04
N CYS A 463 -2.55 0.48 8.35
CA CYS A 463 -2.13 1.56 7.46
C CYS A 463 -1.08 1.03 6.47
N LEU A 464 -1.35 1.15 5.17
CA LEU A 464 -0.44 0.61 4.15
C LEU A 464 -0.22 1.54 2.98
N LEU A 465 1.01 1.48 2.47
CA LEU A 465 1.39 1.98 1.16
C LEU A 465 1.61 0.78 0.24
N GLU A 466 1.05 0.82 -0.97
CA GLU A 466 1.26 -0.27 -1.92
C GLU A 466 1.34 0.21 -3.37
N VAL A 467 2.19 -0.45 -4.16
CA VAL A 467 2.41 -0.20 -5.58
C VAL A 467 1.53 -1.11 -6.45
N MET A 468 1.00 -0.55 -7.53
CA MET A 468 0.01 -1.17 -8.42
C MET A 468 0.57 -1.37 -9.82
N LEU A 469 0.16 -2.42 -10.52
CA LEU A 469 0.46 -2.60 -11.94
C LEU A 469 -0.51 -1.78 -12.80
N LEU A 470 -0.01 -1.17 -13.87
CA LEU A 470 -0.85 -0.48 -14.87
C LEU A 470 -1.09 -1.38 -16.08
N ASP A 471 -2.27 -1.28 -16.67
CA ASP A 471 -2.58 -1.96 -17.92
C ASP A 471 -1.73 -1.42 -19.08
N VAL A 472 -1.73 -2.15 -20.20
CA VAL A 472 -0.93 -1.78 -21.38
C VAL A 472 -1.36 -0.41 -21.94
N PRO A 473 -2.66 -0.11 -22.19
CA PRO A 473 -3.07 1.17 -22.77
C PRO A 473 -2.71 2.37 -21.89
N THR A 474 -2.83 2.25 -20.56
CA THR A 474 -2.47 3.30 -19.61
C THR A 474 -0.96 3.49 -19.58
N THR A 475 -0.19 2.40 -19.56
CA THR A 475 1.27 2.49 -19.55
C THR A 475 1.82 3.11 -20.84
N GLU A 476 1.29 2.71 -22.00
CA GLU A 476 1.62 3.31 -23.30
C GLU A 476 1.32 4.81 -23.32
N ARG A 477 0.09 5.19 -22.93
CA ARG A 477 -0.35 6.58 -22.93
C ARG A 477 0.51 7.50 -22.06
N PHE A 478 0.97 6.99 -20.92
CA PHE A 478 1.73 7.75 -19.93
C PHE A 478 3.19 7.33 -19.83
N ILE A 479 3.76 6.70 -20.86
CA ILE A 479 5.12 6.15 -20.81
C ILE A 479 6.19 7.19 -20.46
N ASN A 480 5.97 8.47 -20.80
CA ASN A 480 6.89 9.56 -20.47
C ASN A 480 6.72 10.09 -19.03
N ASP A 481 5.54 9.88 -18.44
CA ASP A 481 5.14 10.45 -17.15
C ASP A 481 5.05 9.39 -16.03
N CYS A 482 5.22 8.11 -16.38
CA CYS A 482 5.04 6.97 -15.49
C CYS A 482 6.28 6.05 -15.47
N VAL A 483 6.55 5.48 -14.30
CA VAL A 483 7.63 4.50 -14.09
C VAL A 483 7.22 3.06 -14.42
N SER A 484 5.92 2.81 -14.64
CA SER A 484 5.37 1.46 -14.82
C SER A 484 6.08 0.62 -15.88
N PHE A 485 6.48 1.21 -17.01
CA PHE A 485 7.09 0.44 -18.08
C PHE A 485 8.33 -0.34 -17.62
N HIS A 486 9.31 0.33 -17.01
CA HIS A 486 10.52 -0.33 -16.55
C HIS A 486 10.33 -1.10 -15.24
N PHE A 487 9.56 -0.51 -14.32
CA PHE A 487 9.36 -1.08 -13.00
C PHE A 487 8.57 -2.39 -13.08
N ASP A 488 7.52 -2.45 -13.89
CA ASP A 488 6.73 -3.69 -14.05
C ASP A 488 7.56 -4.83 -14.65
N ILE A 489 8.50 -4.54 -15.56
CA ILE A 489 9.36 -5.57 -16.13
C ILE A 489 10.16 -6.28 -15.03
N VAL A 490 10.86 -5.51 -14.20
CA VAL A 490 11.72 -6.08 -13.16
C VAL A 490 10.92 -6.72 -12.03
N GLN A 491 9.78 -6.16 -11.64
CA GLN A 491 8.93 -6.77 -10.60
C GLN A 491 8.27 -8.07 -11.08
N CYS A 492 7.80 -8.14 -12.32
CA CYS A 492 7.24 -9.38 -12.87
C CYS A 492 8.33 -10.47 -12.99
N LEU A 493 9.53 -10.11 -13.46
CA LEU A 493 10.65 -11.06 -13.57
C LEU A 493 11.14 -11.55 -12.20
N SER A 494 11.10 -10.68 -11.19
CA SER A 494 11.48 -10.99 -9.82
C SER A 494 10.36 -11.64 -8.99
N ARG A 495 9.29 -12.10 -9.65
CA ARG A 495 8.21 -12.91 -9.04
C ARG A 495 7.42 -12.15 -7.98
N GLN A 496 7.20 -10.86 -8.24
CA GLN A 496 6.33 -10.02 -7.42
C GLN A 496 4.93 -9.93 -8.04
N TYR A 497 3.94 -9.72 -7.19
CA TYR A 497 2.52 -9.94 -7.45
C TYR A 497 1.71 -8.64 -7.43
N MET A 498 2.18 -7.62 -8.15
CA MET A 498 1.46 -6.34 -8.29
C MET A 498 0.15 -6.53 -9.05
N THR A 499 -0.94 -6.00 -8.52
CA THR A 499 -2.26 -6.10 -9.16
C THR A 499 -2.71 -4.75 -9.74
N SER A 500 -3.79 -4.76 -10.53
CA SER A 500 -4.48 -3.50 -10.82
C SER A 500 -5.06 -2.90 -9.52
N PRO A 501 -5.23 -1.57 -9.44
CA PRO A 501 -5.76 -0.92 -8.24
C PRO A 501 -7.17 -1.41 -7.87
N VAL A 502 -8.02 -1.63 -8.86
CA VAL A 502 -9.39 -2.12 -8.66
C VAL A 502 -9.39 -3.55 -8.11
N ALA A 503 -8.52 -4.42 -8.63
CA ALA A 503 -8.36 -5.78 -8.11
C ALA A 503 -7.83 -5.77 -6.67
N PHE A 504 -6.91 -4.87 -6.33
CA PHE A 504 -6.41 -4.73 -4.96
C PHE A 504 -7.54 -4.37 -3.98
N ALA A 505 -8.33 -3.34 -4.31
CA ALA A 505 -9.45 -2.90 -3.49
C ALA A 505 -10.55 -3.98 -3.37
N MET A 506 -10.89 -4.67 -4.45
CA MET A 506 -11.86 -5.77 -4.43
C MET A 506 -11.35 -6.97 -3.63
N GLY A 507 -10.06 -7.32 -3.75
CA GLY A 507 -9.46 -8.40 -2.99
C GLY A 507 -9.56 -8.19 -1.47
N ALA A 508 -9.27 -6.96 -1.02
CA ALA A 508 -9.43 -6.58 0.39
C ALA A 508 -10.91 -6.62 0.83
N ALA A 509 -11.82 -6.04 0.03
CA ALA A 509 -13.24 -5.97 0.37
C ALA A 509 -13.91 -7.36 0.43
N MET A 510 -13.52 -8.29 -0.45
CA MET A 510 -13.98 -9.68 -0.43
C MET A 510 -13.51 -10.43 0.83
N ALA A 511 -12.37 -10.03 1.39
CA ALA A 511 -11.85 -10.53 2.65
C ALA A 511 -12.42 -9.82 3.90
N GLY A 512 -13.32 -8.85 3.74
CA GLY A 512 -13.89 -8.07 4.84
C GLY A 512 -13.00 -6.93 5.35
N LEU A 513 -11.98 -6.54 4.58
CA LEU A 513 -11.17 -5.35 4.83
C LEU A 513 -11.65 -4.20 3.96
N MET A 514 -12.10 -3.12 4.59
CA MET A 514 -12.57 -1.91 3.91
C MET A 514 -11.69 -0.72 4.30
N PRO A 515 -11.51 0.28 3.42
CA PRO A 515 -10.95 1.55 3.86
C PRO A 515 -11.76 2.12 5.01
N ALA A 516 -11.10 2.54 6.10
CA ALA A 516 -11.74 3.19 7.23
C ALA A 516 -12.53 4.43 6.79
N ASN A 517 -11.94 5.19 5.87
CA ASN A 517 -12.59 6.27 5.14
C ASN A 517 -12.09 6.32 3.69
N VAL A 518 -13.00 6.12 2.73
CA VAL A 518 -12.69 6.17 1.29
C VAL A 518 -12.14 7.54 0.85
N LYS A 519 -12.63 8.65 1.43
CA LYS A 519 -12.12 9.99 1.10
C LYS A 519 -10.67 10.18 1.54
N ALA A 520 -10.24 9.44 2.57
CA ALA A 520 -8.87 9.46 3.09
C ALA A 520 -7.88 8.62 2.29
N VAL A 521 -8.36 7.77 1.38
CA VAL A 521 -7.47 6.99 0.52
C VAL A 521 -6.83 7.91 -0.52
N GLN A 522 -5.50 7.98 -0.50
CA GLN A 522 -4.70 8.73 -1.47
C GLN A 522 -4.16 7.81 -2.56
N THR A 523 -3.98 8.37 -3.75
CA THR A 523 -3.48 7.65 -4.93
C THR A 523 -2.42 8.49 -5.62
N TYR A 524 -1.37 7.86 -6.15
CA TYR A 524 -0.28 8.55 -6.86
C TYR A 524 -0.18 8.11 -8.32
N PRO A 525 0.03 9.04 -9.26
CA PRO A 525 0.13 10.48 -9.05
C PRO A 525 -1.17 11.09 -8.52
N GLU A 526 -1.04 12.12 -7.69
CA GLU A 526 -2.20 12.78 -7.09
C GLU A 526 -3.10 13.35 -8.18
N GLN A 527 -4.42 13.11 -8.09
CA GLN A 527 -5.41 13.48 -9.12
C GLN A 527 -5.08 12.90 -10.52
N GLY A 528 -4.25 11.85 -10.56
CA GLY A 528 -3.83 11.16 -11.76
C GLY A 528 -4.99 10.55 -12.53
N LYS A 529 -4.76 10.29 -13.82
CA LYS A 529 -5.66 9.48 -14.65
C LYS A 529 -5.49 7.98 -14.41
N TYR A 530 -4.58 7.59 -13.53
CA TYR A 530 -4.25 6.24 -13.13
C TYR A 530 -3.76 6.24 -11.68
N CYS A 531 -3.77 5.06 -11.04
CA CYS A 531 -3.25 4.86 -9.69
C CYS A 531 -2.08 3.88 -9.74
N ARG A 532 -0.88 4.36 -9.41
CA ARG A 532 0.35 3.57 -9.32
C ARG A 532 0.74 3.26 -7.88
N VAL A 533 0.42 4.13 -6.93
CA VAL A 533 0.58 3.85 -5.50
C VAL A 533 -0.73 4.19 -4.80
N ILE A 534 -1.15 3.35 -3.86
CA ILE A 534 -2.27 3.62 -2.95
C ILE A 534 -1.73 3.81 -1.53
N ASN A 535 -2.26 4.79 -0.81
CA ASN A 535 -2.06 4.96 0.63
C ASN A 535 -3.44 4.89 1.30
N GLN A 536 -3.61 3.96 2.23
CA GLN A 536 -4.90 3.76 2.89
C GLN A 536 -4.78 3.12 4.27
N HIS A 537 -5.80 3.36 5.08
CA HIS A 537 -6.05 2.67 6.33
C HIS A 537 -7.18 1.66 6.15
N LEU A 538 -6.87 0.37 6.17
CA LEU A 538 -7.83 -0.73 6.09
C LEU A 538 -8.26 -1.17 7.48
N VAL A 539 -9.56 -1.38 7.66
CA VAL A 539 -10.16 -1.91 8.89
C VAL A 539 -11.02 -3.12 8.58
N ARG A 540 -11.06 -4.06 9.52
CA ARG A 540 -11.96 -5.20 9.44
C ARG A 540 -13.40 -4.76 9.68
N ARG A 541 -14.29 -5.14 8.78
CA ARG A 541 -15.75 -5.00 8.96
C ARG A 541 -16.35 -6.36 9.35
N LYS A 542 -17.53 -6.33 9.95
CA LYS A 542 -18.33 -7.54 10.25
C LYS A 542 -18.97 -8.17 9.00
N TYR A 543 -18.79 -7.53 7.85
CA TYR A 543 -19.33 -7.93 6.57
C TYR A 543 -18.22 -7.92 5.52
N SER A 544 -18.43 -8.60 4.40
CA SER A 544 -17.59 -8.50 3.21
C SER A 544 -18.38 -8.00 2.01
N VAL A 545 -17.70 -7.45 1.01
CA VAL A 545 -18.29 -7.04 -0.26
C VAL A 545 -17.74 -7.91 -1.36
N ARG A 546 -18.62 -8.58 -2.11
CA ARG A 546 -18.26 -9.41 -3.26
C ARG A 546 -19.16 -9.13 -4.45
N PHE A 547 -18.81 -9.68 -5.60
CA PHE A 547 -19.71 -9.65 -6.75
C PHE A 547 -20.98 -10.46 -6.49
N ALA A 548 -22.09 -9.97 -7.02
CA ALA A 548 -23.36 -10.70 -7.04
C ALA A 548 -23.25 -11.88 -8.02
N GLU A 549 -23.72 -13.05 -7.60
CA GLU A 549 -23.79 -14.26 -8.41
C GLU A 549 -25.24 -14.56 -8.77
N LEU A 550 -25.47 -15.31 -9.86
CA LEU A 550 -26.83 -15.71 -10.24
C LEU A 550 -27.53 -16.53 -9.13
N SER A 551 -26.77 -17.25 -8.32
CA SER A 551 -27.26 -17.97 -7.14
C SER A 551 -27.81 -17.05 -6.05
N ASP A 552 -27.46 -15.76 -6.05
CA ASP A 552 -27.98 -14.79 -5.08
C ASP A 552 -29.41 -14.33 -5.42
N LEU A 553 -29.95 -14.67 -6.61
CA LEU A 553 -31.21 -14.12 -7.14
C LEU A 553 -32.39 -14.23 -6.16
N GLU A 554 -32.54 -15.36 -5.48
CA GLU A 554 -33.61 -15.55 -4.47
C GLU A 554 -33.43 -14.60 -3.27
N SER A 555 -32.20 -14.45 -2.78
CA SER A 555 -31.89 -13.52 -1.68
C SER A 555 -32.10 -12.07 -2.11
N LEU A 556 -31.77 -11.73 -3.36
CA LEU A 556 -31.97 -10.40 -3.93
C LEU A 556 -33.45 -10.05 -4.12
N LEU A 557 -34.28 -11.03 -4.48
CA LEU A 557 -35.74 -10.87 -4.54
C LEU A 557 -36.34 -10.61 -3.16
N ALA A 558 -35.89 -11.35 -2.14
CA ALA A 558 -36.31 -11.10 -0.77
C ALA A 558 -35.87 -9.70 -0.31
N LEU A 559 -34.66 -9.28 -0.67
CA LEU A 559 -34.14 -7.95 -0.36
C LEU A 559 -34.93 -6.83 -1.04
N GLU A 560 -35.33 -7.00 -2.31
CA GLU A 560 -36.21 -6.06 -3.03
C GLU A 560 -37.56 -5.90 -2.33
N GLN A 561 -38.16 -6.99 -1.85
CA GLN A 561 -39.44 -6.94 -1.13
C GLN A 561 -39.35 -6.13 0.17
N LEU A 562 -38.20 -6.22 0.86
CA LEU A 562 -37.95 -5.50 2.10
C LEU A 562 -37.55 -4.04 1.89
N ALA A 563 -36.81 -3.75 0.81
CA ALA A 563 -36.25 -2.42 0.55
C ALA A 563 -37.21 -1.48 -0.18
N TRP A 564 -38.15 -2.00 -0.98
CA TRP A 564 -38.99 -1.20 -1.87
C TRP A 564 -40.49 -1.49 -1.74
N ALA A 565 -41.30 -0.44 -1.93
CA ALA A 565 -42.74 -0.56 -2.10
C ALA A 565 -43.08 -1.40 -3.34
N GLU A 566 -44.24 -2.05 -3.35
CA GLU A 566 -44.61 -3.05 -4.37
C GLU A 566 -44.48 -2.54 -5.82
N ASN A 567 -44.95 -1.32 -6.09
CA ASN A 567 -44.85 -0.69 -7.40
C ASN A 567 -43.41 -0.28 -7.79
N LEU A 568 -42.47 -0.28 -6.85
CA LEU A 568 -41.08 0.10 -7.03
C LEU A 568 -40.11 -1.09 -6.94
N ARG A 569 -40.60 -2.33 -6.98
CA ARG A 569 -39.72 -3.50 -6.96
C ARG A 569 -39.26 -3.85 -8.36
N ALA A 570 -37.99 -4.19 -8.52
CA ALA A 570 -37.54 -4.85 -9.73
C ALA A 570 -38.12 -6.28 -9.79
N THR A 571 -38.52 -6.75 -10.98
CA THR A 571 -39.00 -8.13 -11.14
C THR A 571 -37.82 -9.11 -11.15
N SER A 572 -38.12 -10.41 -11.01
CA SER A 572 -37.11 -11.48 -11.11
C SER A 572 -36.38 -11.43 -12.44
N GLU A 573 -37.07 -11.16 -13.54
CA GLU A 573 -36.50 -11.05 -14.87
C GLU A 573 -35.55 -9.85 -14.96
N VAL A 574 -35.91 -8.70 -14.38
CA VAL A 574 -35.06 -7.50 -14.36
C VAL A 574 -33.80 -7.75 -13.55
N LEU A 575 -33.91 -8.35 -12.36
CA LEU A 575 -32.75 -8.68 -11.53
C LEU A 575 -31.84 -9.70 -12.21
N LYS A 576 -32.42 -10.78 -12.76
CA LYS A 576 -31.66 -11.77 -13.53
C LYS A 576 -30.93 -11.12 -14.70
N THR A 577 -31.61 -10.26 -15.45
CA THR A 577 -31.00 -9.50 -16.55
C THR A 577 -29.79 -8.72 -16.06
N ARG A 578 -29.89 -7.97 -14.95
CA ARG A 578 -28.75 -7.21 -14.39
C ARG A 578 -27.54 -8.11 -14.10
N LEU A 579 -27.78 -9.26 -13.48
CA LEU A 579 -26.72 -10.21 -13.13
C LEU A 579 -26.07 -10.85 -14.37
N GLU A 580 -26.83 -11.05 -15.45
CA GLU A 580 -26.32 -11.63 -16.69
C GLU A 580 -25.66 -10.59 -17.62
N THR A 581 -26.16 -9.35 -17.65
CA THR A 581 -25.63 -8.31 -18.55
C THR A 581 -24.39 -7.64 -18.00
N SER A 582 -24.33 -7.38 -16.70
CA SER A 582 -23.22 -6.65 -16.07
C SER A 582 -22.70 -7.36 -14.79
N PRO A 583 -22.34 -8.66 -14.89
CA PRO A 583 -22.03 -9.49 -13.72
C PRO A 583 -20.93 -8.87 -12.84
N THR A 584 -19.86 -8.39 -13.45
CA THR A 584 -18.66 -7.89 -12.78
C THR A 584 -18.80 -6.49 -12.18
N THR A 585 -19.98 -5.86 -12.27
CA THR A 585 -20.23 -4.54 -11.66
C THR A 585 -21.25 -4.58 -10.53
N ASN A 586 -22.02 -5.65 -10.36
CA ASN A 586 -23.01 -5.74 -9.28
C ASN A 586 -22.34 -6.22 -7.99
N LEU A 587 -22.54 -5.49 -6.89
CA LEU A 587 -21.90 -5.79 -5.60
C LEU A 587 -22.93 -6.16 -4.56
N VAL A 588 -22.68 -7.24 -3.81
CA VAL A 588 -23.46 -7.63 -2.63
C VAL A 588 -22.60 -7.50 -1.37
N CYS A 589 -23.26 -7.08 -0.29
CA CYS A 589 -22.72 -7.14 1.06
C CYS A 589 -23.19 -8.43 1.72
N VAL A 590 -22.24 -9.20 2.26
CA VAL A 590 -22.49 -10.46 2.94
C VAL A 590 -22.11 -10.34 4.41
N MET A 591 -23.05 -10.65 5.29
CA MET A 591 -22.88 -10.68 6.74
C MET A 591 -23.45 -12.01 7.26
N ASP A 592 -22.68 -12.72 8.08
CA ASP A 592 -23.04 -14.06 8.60
C ASP A 592 -23.49 -15.05 7.51
N GLY A 593 -22.84 -15.00 6.35
CA GLY A 593 -23.13 -15.84 5.20
C GLY A 593 -24.40 -15.50 4.41
N LYS A 594 -25.10 -14.40 4.75
CA LYS A 594 -26.33 -13.95 4.09
C LYS A 594 -26.10 -12.65 3.33
N VAL A 595 -26.74 -12.51 2.16
CA VAL A 595 -26.77 -11.24 1.42
C VAL A 595 -27.69 -10.28 2.18
N VAL A 596 -27.13 -9.17 2.66
CA VAL A 596 -27.85 -8.16 3.46
C VAL A 596 -27.98 -6.81 2.76
N ALA A 597 -27.20 -6.58 1.70
CA ALA A 597 -27.36 -5.41 0.82
C ALA A 597 -26.85 -5.71 -0.58
N VAL A 598 -27.31 -4.94 -1.56
CA VAL A 598 -26.87 -5.00 -2.96
C VAL A 598 -26.79 -3.58 -3.54
N LEU A 599 -25.79 -3.36 -4.38
CA LEU A 599 -25.67 -2.20 -5.26
C LEU A 599 -25.54 -2.71 -6.70
N TYR A 600 -26.55 -2.42 -7.51
CA TYR A 600 -26.55 -2.72 -8.94
C TYR A 600 -25.86 -1.60 -9.71
N MET A 601 -24.96 -1.97 -10.61
CA MET A 601 -24.22 -1.04 -11.45
C MET A 601 -24.04 -1.59 -12.86
N GLN A 602 -23.70 -0.71 -13.78
CA GLN A 602 -23.26 -1.08 -15.13
C GLN A 602 -22.33 -0.02 -15.71
N ARG A 603 -21.62 -0.38 -16.78
CA ARG A 603 -20.90 0.59 -17.62
C ARG A 603 -21.74 0.98 -18.83
N ILE A 604 -21.73 2.26 -19.21
CA ILE A 604 -22.42 2.82 -20.39
C ILE A 604 -21.47 3.73 -21.19
N ALA A 605 -21.80 4.00 -22.45
CA ALA A 605 -20.95 4.81 -23.33
C ALA A 605 -21.27 6.30 -23.27
N ALA A 606 -22.54 6.67 -23.08
CA ALA A 606 -22.99 8.05 -23.14
C ALA A 606 -24.09 8.36 -22.10
N LEU A 607 -24.18 9.64 -21.70
CA LEU A 607 -25.27 10.11 -20.83
C LEU A 607 -26.66 9.97 -21.48
N SER A 608 -26.73 10.03 -22.82
CA SER A 608 -27.98 9.81 -23.54
C SER A 608 -28.55 8.41 -23.32
N ASP A 609 -27.72 7.44 -22.92
CA ASP A 609 -28.14 6.06 -22.69
C ASP A 609 -29.08 5.97 -21.48
N VAL A 610 -28.88 6.82 -20.46
CA VAL A 610 -29.77 6.88 -19.29
C VAL A 610 -30.99 7.78 -19.48
N GLU A 611 -30.92 8.72 -20.43
CA GLU A 611 -31.99 9.71 -20.67
C GLU A 611 -33.12 9.15 -21.53
N ASN A 612 -32.83 8.12 -22.34
CA ASN A 612 -33.77 7.58 -23.33
C ASN A 612 -34.35 6.21 -22.95
N GLU A 613 -34.08 5.72 -21.74
CA GLU A 613 -34.47 4.37 -21.32
C GLU A 613 -35.13 4.38 -19.94
N THR A 614 -35.94 3.36 -19.65
CA THR A 614 -36.64 3.23 -18.37
C THR A 614 -35.85 2.43 -17.34
N PHE A 615 -36.17 2.58 -16.06
CA PHE A 615 -35.52 1.88 -14.93
C PHE A 615 -35.53 0.34 -15.09
N MET A 616 -36.59 -0.22 -15.65
CA MET A 616 -36.71 -1.68 -15.84
C MET A 616 -35.83 -2.18 -16.99
N GLU A 617 -35.56 -1.34 -17.97
CA GLU A 617 -34.89 -1.70 -19.22
C GLU A 617 -33.43 -1.21 -19.31
N ILE A 618 -33.02 -0.36 -18.36
CA ILE A 618 -31.73 0.34 -18.38
C ILE A 618 -30.51 -0.58 -18.51
N SER A 619 -30.61 -1.83 -18.04
CA SER A 619 -29.56 -2.86 -18.14
C SER A 619 -29.17 -3.20 -19.58
N LYS A 620 -30.06 -2.94 -20.56
CA LYS A 620 -29.80 -3.14 -21.99
C LYS A 620 -28.72 -2.20 -22.54
N MET A 621 -28.47 -1.09 -21.84
CA MET A 621 -27.48 -0.09 -22.24
C MET A 621 -26.06 -0.45 -21.81
N HIS A 622 -25.87 -1.59 -21.14
CA HIS A 622 -24.54 -2.00 -20.71
C HIS A 622 -23.57 -2.13 -21.89
N GLN A 623 -22.44 -1.45 -21.76
CA GLN A 623 -21.28 -1.63 -22.63
C GLN A 623 -20.07 -1.91 -21.75
N PRO A 624 -19.42 -3.10 -21.85
CA PRO A 624 -18.29 -3.46 -21.00
C PRO A 624 -17.14 -2.45 -21.02
N GLU A 625 -16.89 -1.81 -22.17
CA GLU A 625 -15.85 -0.79 -22.36
C GLU A 625 -16.38 0.65 -22.18
N GLY A 626 -17.63 0.80 -21.73
CA GLY A 626 -18.27 2.10 -21.54
C GLY A 626 -17.52 2.94 -20.52
N ARG A 627 -17.26 4.22 -20.82
CA ARG A 627 -16.40 5.08 -19.98
C ARG A 627 -17.13 5.73 -18.80
N ILE A 628 -18.42 5.45 -18.64
CA ILE A 628 -19.26 5.96 -17.56
C ILE A 628 -19.73 4.77 -16.74
N LEU A 629 -19.47 4.81 -15.43
CA LEU A 629 -20.05 3.83 -14.48
C LEU A 629 -21.37 4.38 -13.97
N GLN A 630 -22.45 3.63 -14.12
CA GLN A 630 -23.79 4.00 -13.68
C GLN A 630 -24.18 3.20 -12.44
N LEU A 631 -24.58 3.91 -11.38
CA LEU A 631 -25.32 3.37 -10.24
C LEU A 631 -26.79 3.22 -10.63
N ILE A 632 -27.34 2.00 -10.52
CA ILE A 632 -28.72 1.69 -10.90
C ILE A 632 -29.63 1.73 -9.68
N ALA A 633 -29.32 0.94 -8.65
CA ALA A 633 -30.14 0.85 -7.44
C ALA A 633 -29.34 0.28 -6.27
N ILE A 634 -29.69 0.70 -5.05
CA ILE A 634 -29.20 0.13 -3.80
C ILE A 634 -30.41 -0.44 -3.06
N ALA A 635 -30.33 -1.70 -2.62
CA ALA A 635 -31.30 -2.30 -1.71
C ALA A 635 -30.56 -2.80 -0.46
N THR A 636 -31.15 -2.57 0.71
CA THR A 636 -30.55 -2.93 2.01
C THR A 636 -31.61 -3.60 2.88
N HIS A 637 -31.20 -4.60 3.65
CA HIS A 637 -32.07 -5.23 4.64
C HIS A 637 -32.35 -4.20 5.74
N PRO A 638 -33.59 -4.06 6.24
CA PRO A 638 -33.95 -3.02 7.22
C PRO A 638 -33.04 -2.98 8.45
N GLU A 639 -32.58 -4.15 8.93
CA GLU A 639 -31.67 -4.25 10.08
C GLU A 639 -30.30 -3.60 9.79
N VAL A 640 -29.75 -3.79 8.59
CA VAL A 640 -28.42 -3.26 8.23
C VAL A 640 -28.49 -1.89 7.53
N SER A 641 -29.68 -1.49 7.07
CA SER A 641 -29.91 -0.15 6.53
C SER A 641 -29.55 0.93 7.57
N LYS A 642 -29.89 0.65 8.84
CA LYS A 642 -29.53 1.49 9.99
C LYS A 642 -28.00 1.56 10.18
N MET A 643 -27.28 0.49 9.83
CA MET A 643 -25.82 0.36 9.89
C MET A 643 -25.08 1.05 8.75
N GLY A 644 -25.72 1.96 8.00
CA GLY A 644 -25.01 2.76 7.01
C GLY A 644 -24.41 1.98 5.83
N ILE A 645 -24.66 0.67 5.69
CA ILE A 645 -24.05 -0.18 4.66
C ILE A 645 -24.34 0.35 3.25
N GLY A 646 -25.52 0.94 3.01
CA GLY A 646 -25.82 1.59 1.73
C GLY A 646 -24.90 2.77 1.42
N TYR A 647 -24.51 3.55 2.43
CA TYR A 647 -23.53 4.64 2.28
C TYR A 647 -22.13 4.08 2.00
N GLU A 648 -21.71 3.03 2.72
CA GLU A 648 -20.41 2.39 2.51
C GLU A 648 -20.31 1.75 1.12
N LEU A 649 -21.36 1.05 0.65
CA LEU A 649 -21.41 0.48 -0.71
C LEU A 649 -21.32 1.56 -1.78
N ARG A 650 -22.05 2.67 -1.64
CA ARG A 650 -21.93 3.81 -2.57
C ARG A 650 -20.52 4.37 -2.56
N SER A 651 -19.97 4.65 -1.38
CA SER A 651 -18.62 5.21 -1.24
C SER A 651 -17.57 4.29 -1.86
N PHE A 652 -17.69 2.98 -1.64
CA PHE A 652 -16.82 1.98 -2.23
C PHE A 652 -16.96 1.87 -3.76
N ALA A 653 -18.18 1.94 -4.30
CA ALA A 653 -18.36 1.99 -5.76
C ALA A 653 -17.71 3.21 -6.41
N LEU A 654 -17.83 4.38 -5.76
CA LEU A 654 -17.14 5.59 -6.21
C LEU A 654 -15.61 5.44 -6.11
N HIS A 655 -15.12 4.74 -5.08
CA HIS A 655 -13.71 4.39 -4.95
C HIS A 655 -13.22 3.51 -6.11
N LEU A 656 -13.97 2.45 -6.47
CA LEU A 656 -13.64 1.60 -7.61
C LEU A 656 -13.63 2.41 -8.92
N GLY A 657 -14.64 3.24 -9.15
CA GLY A 657 -14.70 4.13 -10.33
C GLY A 657 -13.56 5.16 -10.37
N ARG A 658 -13.00 5.55 -9.21
CA ARG A 658 -11.82 6.42 -9.13
C ARG A 658 -10.53 5.67 -9.47
N LEU A 659 -10.44 4.41 -9.08
CA LEU A 659 -9.27 3.55 -9.29
C LEU A 659 -9.17 3.01 -10.72
N ASP A 660 -10.29 2.90 -11.43
CA ASP A 660 -10.33 2.45 -12.83
C ASP A 660 -9.97 3.60 -13.80
N PRO A 661 -8.82 3.55 -14.51
CA PRO A 661 -8.42 4.60 -15.45
C PRO A 661 -9.34 4.72 -16.68
N SER A 662 -10.14 3.70 -16.97
CA SER A 662 -11.08 3.68 -18.09
C SER A 662 -12.40 4.39 -17.76
N VAL A 663 -12.69 4.65 -16.49
CA VAL A 663 -13.88 5.38 -16.01
C VAL A 663 -13.59 6.89 -15.94
N ASP A 664 -14.41 7.68 -16.64
CA ASP A 664 -14.29 9.14 -16.65
C ASP A 664 -15.05 9.79 -15.48
N PHE A 665 -16.26 9.30 -15.18
CA PHE A 665 -17.10 9.75 -14.06
C PHE A 665 -18.19 8.70 -13.76
N VAL A 666 -18.85 8.87 -12.60
CA VAL A 666 -19.96 8.01 -12.17
C VAL A 666 -21.27 8.78 -12.27
N VAL A 667 -22.35 8.11 -12.65
CA VAL A 667 -23.70 8.71 -12.72
C VAL A 667 -24.73 7.82 -12.03
N GLY A 668 -25.91 8.38 -11.79
CA GLY A 668 -27.08 7.62 -11.39
C GLY A 668 -28.34 8.39 -11.74
N VAL A 669 -29.46 7.69 -11.92
CA VAL A 669 -30.77 8.33 -11.99
C VAL A 669 -31.52 7.94 -10.71
N THR A 670 -31.63 8.90 -9.81
CA THR A 670 -32.23 8.71 -8.49
C THR A 670 -33.66 9.24 -8.45
N ARG A 671 -34.32 9.19 -7.29
CA ARG A 671 -35.68 9.72 -7.06
C ARG A 671 -35.70 10.67 -5.87
N CYS A 672 -36.78 11.43 -5.71
CA CYS A 672 -37.03 12.16 -4.46
C CYS A 672 -37.83 11.27 -3.50
N GLN A 673 -37.56 11.39 -2.21
CA GLN A 673 -38.32 10.67 -1.19
C GLN A 673 -39.60 11.41 -0.81
N ASP A 674 -39.50 12.72 -0.56
CA ASP A 674 -40.57 13.49 0.08
C ASP A 674 -41.36 14.39 -0.89
N PHE A 675 -41.09 14.26 -2.21
CA PHE A 675 -41.77 15.08 -3.22
C PHE A 675 -43.29 14.90 -3.22
N ALA A 676 -43.79 13.69 -2.92
CA ALA A 676 -45.22 13.40 -2.85
C ALA A 676 -45.96 14.37 -1.90
N SER A 677 -45.36 14.68 -0.76
CA SER A 677 -45.90 15.59 0.26
C SER A 677 -45.77 17.07 -0.13
N ALA A 678 -44.90 17.41 -1.08
CA ALA A 678 -44.75 18.76 -1.60
C ALA A 678 -45.80 19.11 -2.66
N LYS A 679 -46.50 18.12 -3.23
CA LYS A 679 -47.58 18.33 -4.20
C LYS A 679 -48.85 18.90 -3.54
N PRO A 680 -49.62 19.75 -4.24
CA PRO A 680 -49.34 20.36 -5.55
C PRO A 680 -48.54 21.68 -5.45
N LYS A 681 -48.01 22.03 -4.28
CA LYS A 681 -47.43 23.36 -4.01
C LYS A 681 -46.13 23.63 -4.79
N ARG A 682 -45.42 22.59 -5.18
CA ARG A 682 -44.17 22.66 -5.96
C ARG A 682 -44.23 21.71 -7.14
N SER A 683 -43.71 22.12 -8.29
CA SER A 683 -43.35 21.18 -9.35
C SER A 683 -42.07 20.40 -8.98
N MET A 684 -41.83 19.26 -9.62
CA MET A 684 -40.60 18.47 -9.42
C MET A 684 -39.34 19.34 -9.63
N GLN A 685 -39.34 20.16 -10.68
CA GLN A 685 -38.21 21.07 -10.96
C GLN A 685 -37.98 22.07 -9.82
N GLN A 686 -39.05 22.72 -9.33
CA GLN A 686 -38.95 23.65 -8.20
C GLN A 686 -38.49 22.95 -6.91
N TYR A 687 -38.94 21.73 -6.66
CA TYR A 687 -38.52 20.94 -5.51
C TYR A 687 -37.03 20.61 -5.55
N VAL A 688 -36.54 20.12 -6.69
CA VAL A 688 -35.10 19.83 -6.87
C VAL A 688 -34.26 21.11 -6.81
N ASP A 689 -34.72 22.23 -7.39
CA ASP A 689 -34.02 23.52 -7.32
C ASP A 689 -34.00 24.09 -5.89
N ASP A 690 -35.06 23.88 -5.10
CA ASP A 690 -35.09 24.22 -3.69
C ASP A 690 -34.10 23.37 -2.88
N HIS A 691 -33.95 22.07 -3.20
CA HIS A 691 -32.93 21.23 -2.57
C HIS A 691 -31.51 21.69 -2.92
N LYS A 692 -31.24 21.92 -4.21
CA LYS A 692 -29.94 22.41 -4.69
C LYS A 692 -29.53 23.74 -4.04
N ALA A 693 -30.51 24.58 -3.72
CA ALA A 693 -30.28 25.85 -3.05
C ALA A 693 -30.28 25.77 -1.51
N GLY A 694 -30.39 24.57 -0.92
CA GLY A 694 -30.42 24.36 0.52
C GLY A 694 -31.69 24.85 1.22
N ARG A 695 -32.76 25.16 0.47
CA ARG A 695 -34.05 25.62 1.03
C ARG A 695 -34.88 24.47 1.61
N ILE A 696 -34.68 23.26 1.09
CA ILE A 696 -35.25 22.01 1.59
C ILE A 696 -34.19 20.92 1.55
N ALA A 697 -34.39 19.84 2.31
CA ALA A 697 -33.56 18.65 2.24
C ALA A 697 -34.44 17.46 1.85
N ASP A 698 -34.17 16.87 0.67
CA ASP A 698 -34.74 15.58 0.31
C ASP A 698 -33.77 14.47 0.74
N PRO A 699 -34.18 13.47 1.55
CA PRO A 699 -33.25 12.48 2.08
C PRO A 699 -32.49 11.66 1.02
N ILE A 700 -33.12 11.31 -0.10
CA ILE A 700 -32.45 10.52 -1.16
C ILE A 700 -31.53 11.40 -2.00
N LEU A 701 -31.92 12.64 -2.31
CA LEU A 701 -30.99 13.56 -2.98
C LEU A 701 -29.80 13.90 -2.06
N ASP A 702 -30.04 14.14 -0.78
CA ASP A 702 -29.01 14.43 0.22
C ASP A 702 -28.05 13.27 0.42
N PHE A 703 -28.54 12.02 0.39
CA PHE A 703 -27.69 10.82 0.35
C PHE A 703 -26.62 10.96 -0.73
N HIS A 704 -26.96 11.44 -1.92
CA HIS A 704 -26.01 11.59 -3.01
C HIS A 704 -25.20 12.89 -2.96
N THR A 705 -25.84 14.04 -2.77
CA THR A 705 -25.22 15.37 -2.85
C THR A 705 -24.28 15.65 -1.68
N SER A 706 -24.57 15.15 -0.47
CA SER A 706 -23.64 15.20 0.68
C SER A 706 -22.31 14.51 0.42
N TYR A 707 -22.25 13.61 -0.58
CA TYR A 707 -21.05 12.90 -1.01
C TYR A 707 -20.52 13.37 -2.36
N GLY A 708 -20.82 14.62 -2.73
CA GLY A 708 -20.24 15.29 -3.90
C GLY A 708 -20.94 14.99 -5.22
N ALA A 709 -22.15 14.44 -5.22
CA ALA A 709 -22.95 14.35 -6.43
C ALA A 709 -23.44 15.74 -6.87
N GLU A 710 -23.30 16.04 -8.15
CA GLU A 710 -23.96 17.17 -8.79
C GLU A 710 -25.31 16.72 -9.36
N VAL A 711 -26.38 17.45 -9.04
CA VAL A 711 -27.69 17.26 -9.66
C VAL A 711 -27.71 17.98 -11.01
N LEU A 712 -27.74 17.20 -12.09
CA LEU A 712 -27.67 17.71 -13.46
C LEU A 712 -29.05 18.19 -13.95
N ARG A 713 -30.02 17.27 -14.03
CA ARG A 713 -31.37 17.55 -14.59
C ARG A 713 -32.36 16.43 -14.29
N LEU A 714 -33.63 16.69 -14.57
CA LEU A 714 -34.71 15.69 -14.51
C LEU A 714 -34.67 14.77 -15.74
N VAL A 715 -35.07 13.51 -15.54
CA VAL A 715 -35.25 12.50 -16.60
C VAL A 715 -36.72 12.09 -16.63
N PRO A 716 -37.53 12.67 -17.52
CA PRO A 716 -38.96 12.35 -17.61
C PRO A 716 -39.18 10.88 -17.96
N SER A 717 -40.24 10.28 -17.41
CA SER A 717 -40.65 8.90 -17.72
C SER A 717 -39.62 7.82 -17.42
N PHE A 718 -38.57 8.12 -16.64
CA PHE A 718 -37.55 7.15 -16.28
C PHE A 718 -38.13 5.97 -15.50
N ARG A 719 -39.09 6.21 -14.61
CA ARG A 719 -39.72 5.16 -13.80
C ARG A 719 -41.24 5.31 -13.74
N PRO A 720 -41.97 4.95 -14.80
CA PRO A 720 -43.42 5.19 -14.91
C PRO A 720 -44.24 4.68 -13.72
N GLU A 721 -43.76 3.67 -13.01
CA GLU A 721 -44.40 3.09 -11.82
C GLU A 721 -44.29 3.97 -10.56
N ASP A 722 -43.38 4.96 -10.55
CA ASP A 722 -43.18 5.91 -9.45
C ASP A 722 -44.15 7.08 -9.53
N VAL A 723 -45.42 6.81 -9.20
CA VAL A 723 -46.50 7.80 -9.19
C VAL A 723 -46.26 8.95 -8.21
N ASP A 724 -45.51 8.70 -7.13
CA ASP A 724 -45.13 9.72 -6.15
C ASP A 724 -44.25 10.80 -6.78
N ASN A 725 -43.32 10.39 -7.66
CA ASN A 725 -42.44 11.27 -8.43
C ASN A 725 -42.94 11.56 -9.86
N GLU A 726 -44.20 11.23 -10.18
CA GLU A 726 -44.79 11.44 -11.52
C GLU A 726 -43.98 10.75 -12.65
N GLY A 727 -43.32 9.66 -12.31
CA GLY A 727 -42.42 8.91 -13.19
C GLY A 727 -41.10 9.60 -13.54
N VAL A 728 -40.80 10.75 -12.92
CA VAL A 728 -39.61 11.56 -13.19
C VAL A 728 -38.43 11.11 -12.31
N GLY A 729 -37.30 10.78 -12.95
CA GLY A 729 -36.03 10.55 -12.27
C GLY A 729 -35.18 11.83 -12.17
N VAL A 730 -34.15 11.80 -11.34
CA VAL A 730 -33.18 12.90 -11.16
C VAL A 730 -31.78 12.39 -11.52
N LEU A 731 -31.21 12.90 -12.61
CA LEU A 731 -29.86 12.55 -13.06
C LEU A 731 -28.82 13.24 -12.18
N ILE A 732 -27.96 12.44 -11.56
CA ILE A 732 -26.84 12.88 -10.74
C ILE A 732 -25.51 12.43 -11.35
N LYS A 733 -24.44 13.19 -11.07
CA LYS A 733 -23.09 12.90 -11.52
C LYS A 733 -22.07 13.10 -10.41
N TYR A 734 -21.17 12.13 -10.25
CA TYR A 734 -20.01 12.23 -9.40
C TYR A 734 -18.75 12.46 -10.22
N ASN A 735 -17.99 13.50 -9.88
CA ASN A 735 -16.62 13.61 -10.35
C ASN A 735 -15.69 12.83 -9.40
N VAL A 736 -15.51 11.54 -9.68
CA VAL A 736 -14.75 10.64 -8.80
C VAL A 736 -13.28 11.04 -8.59
N LYS A 737 -12.70 11.77 -9.54
CA LYS A 737 -11.32 12.30 -9.44
C LYS A 737 -11.19 13.50 -8.51
N ALA A 738 -12.30 14.19 -8.23
CA ALA A 738 -12.34 15.35 -7.34
C ALA A 738 -12.76 14.99 -5.90
N LEU A 739 -13.10 13.73 -5.61
CA LEU A 739 -13.63 13.31 -4.31
C LEU A 739 -12.65 13.47 -3.13
N THR A 740 -11.34 13.54 -3.37
CA THR A 740 -10.30 13.67 -2.32
C THR A 740 -10.11 15.09 -1.79
N ARG A 741 -10.76 16.10 -2.37
CA ARG A 741 -10.49 17.52 -2.10
C ARG A 741 -10.91 18.00 -0.71
N GLN A 742 -11.48 17.15 0.15
CA GLN A 742 -12.06 17.55 1.43
C GLN A 742 -11.28 17.10 2.68
N LEU A 743 -10.07 16.56 2.52
CA LEU A 743 -9.15 16.35 3.65
C LEU A 743 -7.98 17.34 3.63
N ASP A 744 -8.23 18.57 3.16
CA ASP A 744 -7.60 19.70 3.83
C ASP A 744 -8.14 19.67 5.26
N VAL A 745 -7.51 18.84 6.09
CA VAL A 745 -7.53 19.01 7.52
C VAL A 745 -6.80 20.34 7.74
N GLU A 746 -7.52 21.45 7.55
CA GLU A 746 -7.40 22.50 8.53
C GLU A 746 -7.69 21.79 9.85
N VAL A 747 -6.63 21.42 10.58
CA VAL A 747 -6.74 21.05 11.99
C VAL A 747 -7.61 22.14 12.58
N PRO A 748 -8.87 21.87 12.98
CA PRO A 748 -9.80 22.94 13.24
C PRO A 748 -9.26 23.79 14.37
N LYS A 749 -8.77 24.99 14.06
CA LYS A 749 -8.48 26.03 15.05
C LYS A 749 -9.80 26.66 15.48
N ALA A 750 -10.67 25.85 16.06
CA ALA A 750 -11.79 26.27 16.87
C ALA A 750 -12.30 25.04 17.64
N LYS A 751 -11.86 24.90 18.90
CA LYS A 751 -12.59 24.10 19.89
C LYS A 751 -14.00 24.66 19.95
N VAL A 752 -14.99 23.91 19.50
CA VAL A 752 -16.34 24.10 20.04
C VAL A 752 -16.23 23.58 21.47
N GLU A 753 -16.02 24.44 22.46
CA GLU A 753 -15.79 24.06 23.87
C GLU A 753 -17.04 23.46 24.57
N VAL A 754 -18.15 23.34 23.83
CA VAL A 754 -19.40 22.78 24.35
C VAL A 754 -19.34 21.26 24.30
N PRO A 755 -19.55 20.56 25.44
CA PRO A 755 -19.67 19.11 25.49
C PRO A 755 -20.69 18.62 24.45
N SER A 756 -20.35 17.56 23.71
CA SER A 756 -21.18 16.98 22.67
C SER A 756 -22.55 16.60 23.20
N ILE A 757 -22.66 16.27 24.49
CA ILE A 757 -23.93 15.95 25.12
C ILE A 757 -24.94 17.11 25.09
N GLU A 758 -24.48 18.36 25.23
CA GLU A 758 -25.37 19.53 25.16
C GLU A 758 -25.81 19.82 23.73
N VAL A 759 -24.95 19.53 22.74
CA VAL A 759 -25.30 19.66 21.33
C VAL A 759 -26.25 18.55 20.88
N VAL A 760 -26.03 17.31 21.36
CA VAL A 760 -26.97 16.19 21.15
C VAL A 760 -28.31 16.51 21.82
N ALA A 761 -28.31 17.05 23.05
CA ALA A 761 -29.53 17.48 23.74
C ALA A 761 -30.28 18.56 22.96
N GLN A 762 -29.57 19.59 22.48
CA GLN A 762 -30.16 20.65 21.66
C GLN A 762 -30.77 20.09 20.36
N ILE A 763 -30.05 19.20 19.67
CA ILE A 763 -30.54 18.59 18.43
C ILE A 763 -31.78 17.72 18.67
N LEU A 764 -31.83 16.99 19.79
CA LEU A 764 -33.01 16.22 20.18
C LEU A 764 -34.20 17.14 20.47
N GLU A 765 -34.00 18.23 21.22
CA GLU A 765 -35.04 19.22 21.50
C GLU A 765 -35.54 19.93 20.23
N GLU A 766 -34.65 20.25 19.28
CA GLU A 766 -35.01 20.80 17.97
C GLU A 766 -35.83 19.84 17.10
N LEU A 767 -35.77 18.54 17.41
CA LEU A 767 -36.55 17.48 16.78
C LEU A 767 -37.79 17.09 17.62
N ASP A 768 -38.15 17.88 18.63
CA ASP A 768 -39.29 17.69 19.54
C ASP A 768 -39.15 16.46 20.48
N TYR A 769 -37.92 15.98 20.69
CA TYR A 769 -37.57 14.93 21.65
C TYR A 769 -37.00 15.53 22.93
N LYS A 770 -37.64 15.23 24.07
CA LYS A 770 -37.15 15.68 25.36
C LYS A 770 -36.16 14.67 25.94
N LEU A 771 -34.90 15.06 26.05
CA LEU A 771 -33.86 14.25 26.69
C LEU A 771 -34.19 14.03 28.18
N ASP A 772 -34.14 12.78 28.64
CA ASP A 772 -34.22 12.46 30.06
C ASP A 772 -32.82 12.55 30.64
N ARG A 773 -32.51 13.69 31.24
CA ARG A 773 -31.19 13.94 31.85
C ARG A 773 -30.90 13.04 33.05
N ASN A 774 -31.87 12.27 33.55
CA ASN A 774 -31.67 11.28 34.62
C ASN A 774 -31.35 9.87 34.08
N ASP A 775 -31.47 9.64 32.77
CA ASP A 775 -31.17 8.35 32.12
C ASP A 775 -30.55 8.57 30.73
N LEU A 776 -29.24 8.86 30.72
CA LEU A 776 -28.45 9.16 29.52
C LEU A 776 -28.00 7.90 28.76
N HIS A 777 -28.09 6.73 29.38
CA HIS A 777 -27.86 5.42 28.76
C HIS A 777 -29.10 4.87 28.04
N LYS A 778 -30.22 5.57 28.16
CA LYS A 778 -31.42 5.27 27.39
C LYS A 778 -31.11 5.36 25.89
N GLY A 779 -31.41 4.28 25.16
CA GLY A 779 -31.13 4.21 23.73
C GLY A 779 -31.97 5.22 22.95
N PHE A 780 -31.45 5.72 21.84
CA PHE A 780 -32.21 6.69 21.01
C PHE A 780 -33.59 6.15 20.57
N PHE A 781 -33.72 4.83 20.37
CA PHE A 781 -35.01 4.21 20.05
C PHE A 781 -36.00 4.23 21.22
N ASP A 782 -35.53 4.21 22.45
CA ASP A 782 -36.37 4.30 23.65
C ASP A 782 -36.88 5.73 23.90
N TYR A 783 -36.28 6.72 23.25
CA TYR A 783 -36.80 8.08 23.12
C TYR A 783 -37.89 8.22 22.05
N GLY A 784 -38.16 7.15 21.29
CA GLY A 784 -39.14 7.16 20.21
C GLY A 784 -38.57 7.58 18.86
N LEU A 785 -37.26 7.82 18.76
CA LEU A 785 -36.63 8.15 17.48
C LEU A 785 -36.70 6.95 16.55
N ASP A 786 -37.14 7.21 15.32
CA ASP A 786 -37.04 6.24 14.25
C ASP A 786 -35.71 6.39 13.48
N SER A 787 -35.49 5.50 12.51
CA SER A 787 -34.23 5.44 11.77
C SER A 787 -34.00 6.63 10.81
N LEU A 788 -35.05 7.33 10.39
CA LEU A 788 -34.91 8.57 9.62
C LEU A 788 -34.46 9.72 10.53
N GLU A 789 -34.91 9.70 11.78
CA GLU A 789 -34.57 10.74 12.73
C GLU A 789 -33.16 10.59 13.29
N LEU A 790 -32.65 9.36 13.44
CA LEU A 790 -31.22 9.13 13.71
C LEU A 790 -30.32 9.71 12.61
N ILE A 791 -30.73 9.62 11.35
CA ILE A 791 -30.00 10.21 10.22
C ILE A 791 -30.04 11.74 10.30
N ARG A 792 -31.19 12.32 10.68
CA ARG A 792 -31.30 13.78 10.90
C ARG A 792 -30.43 14.25 12.05
N VAL A 793 -30.39 13.50 13.16
CA VAL A 793 -29.49 13.77 14.30
C VAL A 793 -28.04 13.72 13.82
N ARG A 794 -27.62 12.67 13.10
CA ARG A 794 -26.26 12.56 12.54
C ARG A 794 -25.90 13.69 11.59
N ASN A 795 -26.78 14.05 10.67
CA ASN A 795 -26.54 15.13 9.70
C ASN A 795 -26.44 16.49 10.41
N ARG A 796 -27.26 16.72 11.45
CA ARG A 796 -27.15 17.93 12.28
C ARG A 796 -25.87 17.92 13.11
N LEU A 797 -25.46 16.79 13.70
CA LEU A 797 -24.18 16.68 14.41
C LEU A 797 -23.00 16.92 13.47
N SER A 798 -23.02 16.31 12.28
CA SER A 798 -22.00 16.52 11.24
C SER A 798 -21.92 17.99 10.82
N SER A 799 -23.07 18.67 10.73
CA SER A 799 -23.13 20.11 10.43
C SER A 799 -22.66 20.99 11.60
N SER A 800 -23.09 20.68 12.82
CA SER A 800 -22.76 21.42 14.05
C SER A 800 -21.28 21.32 14.39
N PHE A 801 -20.67 20.16 14.14
CA PHE A 801 -19.25 19.93 14.40
C PHE A 801 -18.36 20.09 13.17
N ARG A 802 -18.93 20.25 11.98
CA ARG A 802 -18.21 20.25 10.70
C ARG A 802 -17.32 19.02 10.52
N LEU A 803 -17.75 17.88 11.06
CA LEU A 803 -17.08 16.59 10.97
C LEU A 803 -17.80 15.70 9.98
N ASP A 804 -17.05 14.92 9.20
CA ASP A 804 -17.62 13.87 8.36
C ASP A 804 -17.87 12.62 9.22
N LEU A 805 -19.06 12.53 9.81
CA LEU A 805 -19.43 11.49 10.75
C LEU A 805 -19.89 10.20 10.03
N PRO A 806 -19.38 9.01 10.40
CA PRO A 806 -19.82 7.74 9.81
C PRO A 806 -21.33 7.54 9.90
N ALA A 807 -21.92 6.91 8.89
CA ALA A 807 -23.35 6.62 8.88
C ALA A 807 -23.78 5.62 9.98
N THR A 808 -22.85 4.81 10.50
CA THR A 808 -23.04 3.88 11.63
C THR A 808 -22.90 4.53 13.00
N LEU A 809 -22.48 5.80 13.10
CA LEU A 809 -22.05 6.38 14.37
C LEU A 809 -23.08 6.21 15.50
N LEU A 810 -24.36 6.50 15.26
CA LEU A 810 -25.41 6.38 16.28
C LEU A 810 -25.84 4.92 16.57
N LEU A 811 -25.22 3.94 15.93
CA LEU A 811 -25.40 2.51 16.24
C LEU A 811 -24.16 1.90 16.88
N ASP A 812 -22.98 2.33 16.44
CA ASP A 812 -21.74 2.04 17.14
C ASP A 812 -21.80 2.64 18.56
N PHE A 813 -22.56 3.73 18.73
CA PHE A 813 -22.82 4.43 19.98
C PHE A 813 -24.33 4.71 20.15
N PRO A 814 -25.12 3.73 20.63
CA PRO A 814 -26.58 3.72 20.54
C PRO A 814 -27.32 4.53 21.62
N THR A 815 -26.58 5.14 22.56
CA THR A 815 -27.13 5.94 23.65
C THR A 815 -26.64 7.38 23.55
N VAL A 816 -27.37 8.32 24.17
CA VAL A 816 -26.99 9.75 24.17
C VAL A 816 -25.62 9.93 24.81
N LYS A 817 -25.34 9.19 25.88
CA LYS A 817 -24.05 9.18 26.57
C LYS A 817 -22.93 8.63 25.69
N ASP A 818 -23.10 7.44 25.10
CA ASP A 818 -22.06 6.80 24.28
C ASP A 818 -21.73 7.64 23.04
N LEU A 819 -22.76 8.24 22.41
CA LEU A 819 -22.59 9.09 21.24
C LEU A 819 -21.90 10.40 21.61
N ALA A 820 -22.33 11.05 22.69
CA ALA A 820 -21.71 12.27 23.16
C ALA A 820 -20.26 12.04 23.56
N ASP A 821 -19.97 10.96 24.28
CA ASP A 821 -18.62 10.59 24.68
C ASP A 821 -17.77 10.26 23.46
N GLN A 822 -18.31 9.56 22.46
CA GLN A 822 -17.57 9.33 21.22
C GLN A 822 -17.30 10.63 20.46
N LEU A 823 -18.28 11.52 20.35
CA LEU A 823 -18.12 12.79 19.65
C LEU A 823 -17.17 13.73 20.40
N ASP A 824 -17.18 13.71 21.73
CA ASP A 824 -16.22 14.42 22.56
C ASP A 824 -14.83 13.77 22.48
N ARG A 825 -14.73 12.44 22.34
CA ARG A 825 -13.46 11.75 22.01
C ARG A 825 -12.93 12.17 20.63
N ASP A 826 -13.79 12.19 19.61
CA ASP A 826 -13.45 12.59 18.24
C ASP A 826 -13.12 14.10 18.14
N ARG A 827 -13.57 14.92 19.10
CA ARG A 827 -13.37 16.37 19.18
C ARG A 827 -12.32 16.82 20.23
N GLY A 828 -11.81 15.90 21.05
CA GLY A 828 -10.86 16.18 22.14
C GLY A 828 -11.47 16.96 23.32
N LEU A 829 -12.63 16.54 23.84
CA LEU A 829 -13.40 17.19 24.93
C LEU A 829 -13.86 16.24 26.05
N GLY A 830 -13.47 14.97 26.06
CA GLY A 830 -13.93 13.99 27.06
C GLY A 830 -13.31 14.21 28.45
N ASP A 831 -14.15 14.21 29.50
CA ASP A 831 -13.73 14.37 30.90
C ASP A 831 -13.41 12.98 31.53
N PRO A 832 -12.36 12.83 32.36
CA PRO A 832 -11.74 11.55 32.75
C PRO A 832 -12.46 10.79 33.88
N MET A 833 -13.78 10.97 34.06
CA MET A 833 -14.43 10.75 35.36
C MET A 833 -15.68 9.84 35.30
N GLU A 834 -15.56 8.61 34.79
CA GLU A 834 -16.64 7.61 34.94
C GLU A 834 -16.14 6.13 34.93
N SER A 835 -14.99 5.86 35.56
CA SER A 835 -14.47 4.50 35.79
C SER A 835 -14.23 4.12 37.26
N LEU A 836 -14.78 4.88 38.22
CA LEU A 836 -14.62 4.60 39.65
C LEU A 836 -15.91 4.08 40.30
N SER A 837 -16.14 2.76 40.20
CA SER A 837 -16.77 1.98 41.29
C SER A 837 -16.54 0.47 41.12
N ALA A 838 -15.28 0.06 41.28
CA ALA A 838 -14.94 -1.19 41.94
C ALA A 838 -13.68 -0.94 42.77
N GLU A 839 -13.82 -1.14 44.08
CA GLU A 839 -12.91 -0.70 45.13
C GLU A 839 -11.51 -1.31 45.04
N SER A 840 -10.54 -0.39 44.96
CA SER A 840 -9.34 -0.28 45.79
C SER A 840 -8.22 -1.30 45.56
N ASP A 841 -7.27 -0.90 44.73
CA ASP A 841 -5.90 -0.73 45.18
C ASP A 841 -5.40 0.64 44.69
N SER A 842 -5.08 1.51 45.64
CA SER A 842 -4.36 2.76 45.42
C SER A 842 -2.88 2.44 45.28
N GLU A 843 -2.21 3.07 44.31
CA GLU A 843 -0.86 3.69 44.39
C GLU A 843 -0.35 3.87 42.95
N ALA A 844 -0.39 5.09 42.42
CA ALA A 844 0.69 6.08 42.44
C ALA A 844 1.56 5.96 41.18
N GLU A 845 2.19 7.06 40.77
CA GLU A 845 3.25 7.07 39.77
C GLU A 845 4.11 5.81 39.91
N GLN A 846 4.22 4.98 38.86
CA GLN A 846 5.41 4.14 38.77
C GLN A 846 6.52 4.93 38.08
N GLU A 847 6.93 6.03 38.73
CA GLU A 847 8.33 6.02 39.14
C GLU A 847 8.50 4.68 39.87
N LEU A 848 9.27 3.75 39.31
CA LEU A 848 9.66 2.60 40.08
C LEU A 848 10.33 3.14 41.36
N SER A 849 9.58 3.18 42.47
CA SER A 849 9.98 3.85 43.72
C SER A 849 11.27 3.28 44.28
N GLY A 850 11.64 2.06 43.85
CA GLY A 850 12.92 1.43 44.12
C GLY A 850 14.13 2.13 43.50
N TRP A 851 13.99 2.92 42.41
CA TRP A 851 15.11 3.64 41.78
C TRP A 851 15.40 5.00 42.41
N GLU A 852 14.39 5.63 42.99
CA GLU A 852 14.58 6.86 43.77
C GLU A 852 15.45 6.57 45.00
N GLY A 853 16.60 7.24 45.09
CA GLY A 853 17.51 7.07 46.22
C GLY A 853 18.43 5.84 46.17
N VAL A 854 18.50 5.10 45.06
CA VAL A 854 19.52 4.04 44.88
C VAL A 854 20.90 4.63 45.09
N THR A 855 21.59 4.14 46.12
CA THR A 855 22.95 4.56 46.45
C THR A 855 23.98 3.86 45.56
N PRO A 856 25.19 4.43 45.39
CA PRO A 856 26.29 3.75 44.71
C PRO A 856 26.59 2.35 45.28
N SER A 857 26.46 2.17 46.59
CA SER A 857 26.66 0.87 47.24
C SER A 857 25.62 -0.17 46.84
N GLN A 858 24.33 0.20 46.80
CA GLN A 858 23.26 -0.69 46.33
C GLN A 858 23.41 -1.03 44.84
N LEU A 859 23.86 -0.06 44.03
CA LEU A 859 24.14 -0.29 42.63
C LEU A 859 25.32 -1.26 42.43
N LEU A 860 26.37 -1.15 43.25
CA LEU A 860 27.49 -2.10 43.26
C LEU A 860 27.04 -3.51 43.67
N GLU A 861 26.18 -3.63 44.70
CA GLU A 861 25.61 -4.93 45.09
C GLU A 861 24.80 -5.57 43.96
N LEU A 862 24.00 -4.78 43.26
CA LEU A 862 23.25 -5.21 42.07
C LEU A 862 24.20 -5.67 40.95
N GLN A 863 25.24 -4.89 40.64
CA GLN A 863 26.24 -5.24 39.64
C GLN A 863 27.02 -6.52 40.01
N GLU A 864 27.39 -6.70 41.28
CA GLU A 864 28.01 -7.93 41.77
C GLU A 864 27.09 -9.14 41.64
N LYS A 865 25.78 -8.95 41.87
CA LYS A 865 24.80 -10.01 41.66
C LYS A 865 24.75 -10.44 40.19
N PHE A 866 24.65 -9.51 39.25
CA PHE A 866 24.73 -9.85 37.82
C PHE A 866 26.02 -10.57 37.48
N LYS A 867 27.15 -10.07 37.99
CA LYS A 867 28.47 -10.68 37.80
C LYS A 867 28.50 -12.13 38.27
N SER A 868 27.89 -12.42 39.42
CA SER A 868 27.82 -13.77 39.98
C SER A 868 26.99 -14.73 39.10
N VAL A 869 25.88 -14.25 38.53
CA VAL A 869 25.02 -15.06 37.64
C VAL A 869 25.73 -15.27 36.30
N TYR A 870 26.26 -14.21 35.70
CA TYR A 870 26.95 -14.29 34.41
C TYR A 870 28.20 -15.18 34.43
N LYS A 871 28.86 -15.34 35.58
CA LYS A 871 30.01 -16.25 35.75
C LYS A 871 29.63 -17.74 35.79
N GLN A 872 28.34 -18.08 35.91
CA GLN A 872 27.92 -19.48 35.90
C GLN A 872 28.22 -20.12 34.54
N SER A 873 28.60 -21.40 34.56
CA SER A 873 29.08 -22.13 33.36
C SER A 873 28.06 -22.18 32.23
N VAL A 874 26.76 -22.17 32.56
CA VAL A 874 25.67 -22.17 31.57
C VAL A 874 25.68 -20.90 30.72
N TYR A 875 25.81 -19.72 31.34
CA TYR A 875 25.83 -18.44 30.64
C TYR A 875 27.16 -18.20 29.94
N GLN A 876 28.28 -18.57 30.55
CA GLN A 876 29.60 -18.48 29.90
C GLN A 876 29.68 -19.32 28.62
N LYS A 877 29.04 -20.50 28.61
CA LYS A 877 28.93 -21.33 27.41
C LYS A 877 28.05 -20.65 26.35
N GLN A 878 26.90 -20.11 26.73
CA GLN A 878 26.00 -19.38 25.83
C GLN A 878 26.69 -18.15 25.22
N PHE A 879 27.35 -17.31 26.01
CA PHE A 879 28.12 -16.15 25.51
C PHE A 879 29.22 -16.57 24.54
N SER A 880 29.91 -17.68 24.80
CA SER A 880 30.94 -18.21 23.90
C SER A 880 30.37 -18.73 22.58
N GLU A 881 29.26 -19.46 22.62
CA GLU A 881 28.59 -19.97 21.44
C GLU A 881 28.02 -18.84 20.59
N LEU A 882 27.40 -17.85 21.24
CA LEU A 882 26.82 -16.67 20.61
C LEU A 882 27.91 -15.79 19.98
N ALA A 883 29.02 -15.55 20.68
CA ALA A 883 30.16 -14.79 20.16
C ALA A 883 30.74 -15.45 18.90
N ARG A 884 30.86 -16.78 18.90
CA ARG A 884 31.31 -17.54 17.74
C ARG A 884 30.33 -17.46 16.57
N LYS A 885 29.01 -17.49 16.84
CA LYS A 885 27.97 -17.38 15.81
C LYS A 885 27.92 -15.98 15.18
N CYS A 886 28.16 -14.95 15.98
CA CYS A 886 28.03 -13.55 15.55
C CYS A 886 29.30 -12.95 14.96
N TYR A 887 30.46 -13.61 15.09
CA TYR A 887 31.73 -13.14 14.52
C TYR A 887 31.70 -13.12 12.97
N PRO A 888 32.32 -12.12 12.31
CA PRO A 888 33.07 -10.98 12.85
C PRO A 888 32.22 -9.75 13.19
N VAL A 889 30.89 -9.82 13.10
CA VAL A 889 30.00 -8.66 13.11
C VAL A 889 29.59 -8.29 14.55
N PRO A 890 30.20 -7.26 15.18
CA PRO A 890 30.08 -7.06 16.63
C PRO A 890 28.66 -6.72 17.08
N TRP A 891 27.90 -6.02 16.23
CA TRP A 891 26.51 -5.68 16.55
C TRP A 891 25.58 -6.90 16.56
N ARG A 892 25.88 -7.99 15.82
CA ARG A 892 25.07 -9.22 15.84
C ARG A 892 25.10 -9.82 17.25
N TYR A 893 26.26 -9.76 17.89
CA TYR A 893 26.45 -10.25 19.24
C TYR A 893 25.66 -9.42 20.27
N ILE A 894 25.75 -8.08 20.17
CA ILE A 894 25.05 -7.15 21.07
C ILE A 894 23.53 -7.36 21.04
N LEU A 895 22.96 -7.73 19.90
CA LEU A 895 21.52 -8.00 19.81
C LEU A 895 21.14 -9.40 20.25
N ALA A 896 21.94 -10.40 19.89
CA ALA A 896 21.62 -11.78 20.23
C ALA A 896 21.79 -12.05 21.74
N ILE A 897 22.66 -11.30 22.43
CA ILE A 897 22.87 -11.43 23.87
C ILE A 897 21.70 -10.84 24.68
N GLU A 898 20.93 -9.93 24.10
CA GLU A 898 19.87 -9.19 24.77
C GLU A 898 18.82 -10.09 25.41
N GLU A 899 18.43 -11.21 24.78
CA GLU A 899 17.50 -12.16 25.37
C GLU A 899 18.05 -12.79 26.66
N ILE A 900 19.36 -13.07 26.69
CA ILE A 900 20.05 -13.61 27.87
C ILE A 900 20.13 -12.54 28.96
N LEU A 901 20.43 -11.29 28.59
CA LEU A 901 20.48 -10.18 29.53
C LEU A 901 19.12 -9.95 30.18
N VAL A 902 18.04 -9.88 29.40
CA VAL A 902 16.67 -9.72 29.93
C VAL A 902 16.29 -10.89 30.84
N GLN A 903 16.61 -12.13 30.46
CA GLN A 903 16.31 -13.32 31.25
C GLN A 903 17.05 -13.34 32.59
N VAL A 904 18.28 -12.81 32.65
CA VAL A 904 19.11 -12.79 33.87
C VAL A 904 18.83 -11.58 34.72
N GLU A 905 18.74 -10.40 34.11
CA GLU A 905 18.63 -9.12 34.82
C GLU A 905 17.23 -8.92 35.39
N GLY A 906 16.17 -9.35 34.70
CA GLY A 906 14.79 -9.24 35.20
C GLY A 906 14.59 -9.83 36.60
N PRO A 907 14.89 -11.13 36.84
CA PRO A 907 14.78 -11.74 38.16
C PRO A 907 15.61 -11.05 39.25
N VAL A 908 16.78 -10.53 38.90
CA VAL A 908 17.65 -9.82 39.84
C VAL A 908 17.10 -8.43 40.15
N LEU A 909 16.61 -7.69 39.16
CA LEU A 909 15.94 -6.41 39.38
C LEU A 909 14.70 -6.58 40.26
N LEU A 910 13.94 -7.66 40.07
CA LEU A 910 12.78 -7.99 40.90
C LEU A 910 13.20 -8.34 42.33
N GLU A 911 14.28 -9.11 42.51
CA GLU A 911 14.86 -9.45 43.82
C GLU A 911 15.24 -8.19 44.62
N PHE A 912 15.73 -7.16 43.93
CA PHE A 912 16.13 -5.89 44.54
C PHE A 912 14.97 -4.89 44.71
N GLY A 913 13.73 -5.27 44.35
CA GLY A 913 12.57 -4.39 44.41
C GLY A 913 12.65 -3.19 43.45
N LEU A 914 13.50 -3.30 42.41
CA LEU A 914 13.71 -2.26 41.40
C LEU A 914 12.73 -2.37 40.24
N ILE A 915 12.02 -3.50 40.15
CA ILE A 915 10.87 -3.74 39.30
C ILE A 915 9.84 -4.56 40.07
N ASP A 916 8.59 -4.58 39.61
CA ASP A 916 7.46 -5.26 40.27
C ASP A 916 6.95 -6.50 39.52
N ALA A 917 7.30 -6.64 38.23
CA ALA A 917 6.93 -7.77 37.40
C ALA A 917 8.05 -8.24 36.46
N LEU A 918 7.98 -9.50 36.00
CA LEU A 918 8.93 -10.10 35.05
C LEU A 918 8.45 -10.05 33.59
N ASP A 919 7.41 -9.28 33.29
CA ASP A 919 7.05 -9.07 31.89
C ASP A 919 8.14 -8.25 31.17
N TRP A 920 8.22 -8.43 29.86
CA TRP A 920 9.32 -7.90 29.06
C TRP A 920 9.45 -6.37 29.17
N GLN A 921 8.35 -5.64 29.25
CA GLN A 921 8.37 -4.18 29.29
C GLN A 921 8.90 -3.67 30.63
N THR A 922 8.40 -4.21 31.72
CA THR A 922 8.82 -3.87 33.07
C THR A 922 10.33 -4.10 33.27
N VAL A 923 10.83 -5.24 32.78
CA VAL A 923 12.27 -5.53 32.81
C VAL A 923 13.08 -4.51 31.98
N GLN A 924 12.60 -4.10 30.80
CA GLN A 924 13.31 -3.14 29.96
C GLN A 924 13.31 -1.71 30.51
N ILE A 925 12.20 -1.29 31.13
CA ILE A 925 12.13 -0.01 31.85
C ILE A 925 13.15 -0.05 33.01
N GLY A 926 13.13 -1.10 33.85
CA GLY A 926 14.09 -1.28 34.93
C GLY A 926 15.55 -1.23 34.45
N ARG A 927 15.90 -1.90 33.36
CA ARG A 927 17.24 -1.87 32.77
C ARG A 927 17.64 -0.49 32.22
N SER A 928 16.68 0.28 31.71
CA SER A 928 16.90 1.65 31.25
C SER A 928 17.22 2.58 32.44
N HIS A 929 16.45 2.47 33.54
CA HIS A 929 16.73 3.20 34.78
C HIS A 929 18.06 2.78 35.41
N MET A 930 18.40 1.48 35.36
CA MET A 930 19.71 0.97 35.77
C MET A 930 20.84 1.65 35.03
N THR A 931 20.76 1.70 33.71
CA THR A 931 21.77 2.30 32.85
C THR A 931 21.92 3.80 33.14
N ALA A 932 20.79 4.51 33.28
CA ALA A 932 20.79 5.93 33.66
C ALA A 932 21.45 6.17 35.03
N THR A 933 21.17 5.31 36.00
CA THR A 933 21.71 5.39 37.37
C THR A 933 23.21 5.07 37.40
N GLN A 934 23.67 4.11 36.60
CA GLN A 934 25.10 3.83 36.39
C GLN A 934 25.84 5.04 35.81
N ILE A 935 25.28 5.65 34.75
CA ILE A 935 25.83 6.86 34.12
C ILE A 935 25.81 8.07 35.08
N LYS A 936 24.85 8.13 36.00
CA LYS A 936 24.82 9.17 37.04
C LYS A 936 26.03 9.05 37.98
N TYR A 937 26.38 7.86 38.44
CA TYR A 937 27.39 7.66 39.49
C TYR A 937 28.82 7.40 38.99
N TRP A 938 29.02 6.91 37.77
CA TRP A 938 30.33 6.47 37.27
C TRP A 938 31.47 7.52 37.27
N LYS A 939 31.15 8.82 37.37
CA LYS A 939 32.14 9.91 37.42
C LYS A 939 32.69 10.10 38.84
N ASP A 940 31.81 9.96 39.83
CA ASP A 940 32.10 10.23 41.23
C ASP A 940 32.45 8.94 42.00
N PHE A 941 32.09 7.77 41.45
CA PHE A 941 32.34 6.44 42.02
C PHE A 941 32.98 5.52 40.96
N PRO A 942 34.33 5.53 40.82
CA PRO A 942 35.05 4.76 39.81
C PRO A 942 34.78 3.25 39.86
N GLU A 943 34.45 2.71 41.02
CA GLU A 943 34.13 1.29 41.24
C GLU A 943 32.88 0.85 40.47
N VAL A 944 31.88 1.73 40.33
CA VAL A 944 30.65 1.46 39.55
C VAL A 944 30.99 1.25 38.08
N LYS A 945 31.92 2.07 37.56
CA LYS A 945 32.41 1.95 36.19
C LYS A 945 33.26 0.69 36.01
N GLN A 946 34.20 0.44 36.93
CA GLN A 946 35.06 -0.74 36.87
C GLN A 946 34.24 -2.03 36.86
N THR A 947 33.22 -2.12 37.72
CA THR A 947 32.36 -3.31 37.79
C THR A 947 31.52 -3.48 36.52
N MET A 948 31.08 -2.38 35.91
CA MET A 948 30.42 -2.41 34.60
C MET A 948 31.36 -2.93 33.51
N ASP A 949 32.60 -2.45 33.46
CA ASP A 949 33.62 -2.92 32.51
C ASP A 949 33.89 -4.44 32.69
N GLU A 950 33.93 -4.92 33.94
CA GLU A 950 34.04 -6.35 34.24
C GLU A 950 32.82 -7.16 33.75
N ILE A 951 31.61 -6.64 33.89
CA ILE A 951 30.39 -7.28 33.38
C ILE A 951 30.42 -7.35 31.85
N LEU A 952 30.83 -6.26 31.19
CA LEU A 952 31.03 -6.25 29.73
C LEU A 952 32.06 -7.30 29.31
N HIS A 953 33.13 -7.47 30.09
CA HIS A 953 34.13 -8.52 29.85
C HIS A 953 33.57 -9.94 29.99
N ILE A 954 32.86 -10.20 31.09
CA ILE A 954 32.27 -11.52 31.39
C ILE A 954 31.21 -11.91 30.37
N THR A 955 30.46 -10.91 29.89
CA THR A 955 29.46 -11.06 28.84
C THR A 955 30.07 -10.92 27.44
N LYS A 956 31.40 -10.77 27.32
CA LYS A 956 32.17 -10.63 26.07
C LYS A 956 31.72 -9.50 25.14
N GLN A 957 31.12 -8.45 25.69
CA GLN A 957 30.68 -7.27 24.95
C GLN A 957 31.84 -6.30 24.66
N ASP A 958 32.98 -6.44 25.35
CA ASP A 958 34.16 -5.57 25.27
C ASP A 958 35.30 -6.09 24.37
N GLN A 959 35.21 -7.33 23.89
CA GLN A 959 36.31 -7.93 23.15
C GLN A 959 36.41 -7.26 21.78
N TYR A 960 37.46 -6.47 21.56
CA TYR A 960 37.90 -6.08 20.22
C TYR A 960 38.37 -7.34 19.50
N TRP A 961 37.45 -7.95 18.74
CA TRP A 961 37.67 -9.19 18.02
C TRP A 961 38.65 -8.94 16.86
N ARG A 962 39.94 -9.26 17.09
CA ARG A 962 40.98 -9.32 16.05
C ARG A 962 40.99 -10.67 15.36
#